data_AF-A0A955AVF7-F1
#
_entry.id   AF-A0A955AVF7-F1
#
_cell.length_a   1.000
_cell.length_b   1.000
_cell.length_c   1.000
_cell.angle_alpha   90.00
_cell.angle_beta   90.00
_cell.angle_gamma   90.00
#
_symmetry.space_group_name_H-M   'P 1'
#
loop_
_entity.id
_entity.type
_entity.pdbx_description
1 polymer ?
#
loop_
_entity_poly.entity_id
_entity_poly.type
_entity_poly.pdbx_seq_one_letter_code
_entity_poly.pdbx_strand_id
1 'polypeptide(L)'
;MDICLFAESGLTDALLIALNLGKAAIGLGFVIFVHELGHFAVAKMCGVKCEKFYVGFDVPIKIGPIRFPRSLARFQWGETEYGIGIIPLGGYVKMLGQDDDPRNAQREADRIRMKNEQSANGGQLESSGAYELDPRSYPAKSVPARIAIISAGVIMNLIFAVLMAAVAFRVGVPYSPTIVGGTSPGDPAWTAGMSSMDRIMQIGEKGEPNPNLRWRWDLLQSVGEAGLSENPETIPMLVKKADSGERDWMQLTPSTRLKSVNGFATVGIIPLASTTMTKQISWDHVLPEDVRNQLQRNDRVVAVAGQTLDRSMENWEGDIPDVEYGDRMFALRAEPVKLTFARPKNPEKPRPEGAEQFDVTLAPRPYRTLGLVMTIGPVVGVQKGSPAEAAGVQAGDVLQAINGEPVDDPLRLPERVAELGTQDITLQLLRGEGEAKETVEVTLKPRKSHHQSRMRGHGDRVALEPLGLAYDIGFTVKDVVAGSPAEKAGLEPGDTIEKLEFHAADEAKRVESATKIDSFWYGPDGKEVNLREELFTWFDIHQHMQDMLPDTEVKLFYTRGGKSETATLAAVDADAWFNPDRGLLFQVYDELHQVDSLVAAFPAAIERTKQELGRVAAMLKKLFTGKVSPKHLGGPIAIATVAGSEAAQGVPQLMMFLVFLSANLAILNFLPIPALDGGHLVFLLWEGITGKPADERVQGTLTLIGVTCLLGLILFVSLNDVGKLFFSS
;
A
#
# COMPACT_ATOMS: atom_id res chain seq x y z
N MET A 1 -3.23 5.01 -3.32
CA MET A 1 -3.48 5.10 -4.77
C MET A 1 -4.31 3.93 -5.36
N ASP A 2 -5.05 3.13 -4.55
CA ASP A 2 -5.99 2.10 -5.07
C ASP A 2 -7.39 2.16 -4.41
N ILE A 3 -7.84 3.34 -3.97
CA ILE A 3 -9.14 3.46 -3.28
C ILE A 3 -10.26 3.95 -4.21
N CYS A 4 -9.96 4.42 -5.42
CA CYS A 4 -10.98 4.83 -6.38
C CYS A 4 -11.34 3.71 -7.36
N LEU A 5 -12.05 2.68 -6.87
CA LEU A 5 -12.68 1.64 -7.71
C LEU A 5 -14.21 1.55 -7.52
N PHE A 6 -14.83 2.53 -6.87
CA PHE A 6 -16.23 2.40 -6.42
C PHE A 6 -17.28 3.21 -7.21
N ALA A 7 -16.91 3.94 -8.25
CA ALA A 7 -17.83 4.83 -8.97
C ALA A 7 -18.07 4.37 -10.41
N GLU A 8 -18.73 3.21 -10.55
CA GLU A 8 -19.58 2.77 -11.68
C GLU A 8 -19.69 1.24 -11.58
N SER A 9 -20.67 0.75 -10.82
CA SER A 9 -20.89 -0.70 -10.71
C SER A 9 -22.11 -1.10 -11.55
N GLY A 10 -21.85 -1.85 -12.63
CA GLY A 10 -22.89 -2.66 -13.25
C GLY A 10 -23.33 -3.80 -12.31
N LEU A 11 -24.45 -4.46 -12.61
CA LEU A 11 -24.91 -5.63 -11.85
C LEU A 11 -23.83 -6.73 -11.75
N THR A 12 -22.95 -6.82 -12.75
CA THR A 12 -21.80 -7.72 -12.82
C THR A 12 -20.68 -7.35 -11.84
N ASP A 13 -20.40 -6.06 -11.65
CA ASP A 13 -19.37 -5.60 -10.71
C ASP A 13 -19.82 -5.78 -9.27
N ALA A 14 -21.10 -5.51 -8.99
CA ALA A 14 -21.70 -5.77 -7.68
C ALA A 14 -21.63 -7.26 -7.32
N LEU A 15 -21.91 -8.16 -8.27
CA LEU A 15 -21.78 -9.61 -8.08
C LEU A 15 -20.33 -10.01 -7.83
N LEU A 16 -19.37 -9.47 -8.59
CA LEU A 16 -17.95 -9.76 -8.42
C LEU A 16 -17.43 -9.30 -7.05
N ILE A 17 -17.82 -8.10 -6.62
CA ILE A 17 -17.52 -7.57 -5.29
C ILE A 17 -18.11 -8.49 -4.22
N ALA A 18 -19.39 -8.86 -4.35
CA ALA A 18 -20.04 -9.77 -3.41
C ALA A 18 -19.34 -11.14 -3.35
N LEU A 19 -18.88 -11.67 -4.49
CA LEU A 19 -18.11 -12.91 -4.56
C LEU A 19 -16.76 -12.79 -3.86
N ASN A 20 -16.03 -11.69 -4.06
CA ASN A 20 -14.74 -11.47 -3.41
C ASN A 20 -14.87 -11.27 -1.90
N LEU A 21 -15.90 -10.52 -1.46
CA LEU A 21 -16.25 -10.42 -0.04
C LEU A 21 -16.67 -11.78 0.53
N GLY A 22 -17.39 -12.60 -0.24
CA GLY A 22 -17.74 -13.97 0.13
C GLY A 22 -16.50 -14.86 0.34
N LYS A 23 -15.54 -14.82 -0.59
CA LYS A 23 -14.24 -15.53 -0.44
C LYS A 23 -13.50 -15.07 0.81
N ALA A 24 -13.43 -13.76 1.04
CA ALA A 24 -12.81 -13.18 2.22
C ALA A 24 -13.49 -13.63 3.52
N ALA A 25 -14.82 -13.64 3.58
CA ALA A 25 -15.59 -14.10 4.73
C ALA A 25 -15.37 -15.60 5.00
N ILE A 26 -15.33 -16.43 3.96
CA ILE A 26 -15.00 -17.86 4.09
C ILE A 26 -13.59 -18.05 4.64
N GLY A 27 -12.60 -17.32 4.10
CA GLY A 27 -11.22 -17.37 4.57
C GLY A 27 -11.09 -16.96 6.04
N LEU A 28 -11.72 -15.85 6.43
CA LEU A 28 -11.75 -15.37 7.81
C LEU A 28 -12.42 -16.37 8.75
N GLY A 29 -13.57 -16.92 8.35
CA GLY A 29 -14.27 -17.97 9.10
C GLY A 29 -13.42 -19.24 9.26
N PHE A 30 -12.61 -19.56 8.26
CA PHE A 30 -11.71 -20.72 8.32
C PHE A 30 -10.55 -20.52 9.30
N VAL A 31 -9.98 -19.32 9.40
CA VAL A 31 -8.96 -18.99 10.41
C VAL A 31 -9.53 -19.20 11.82
N ILE A 32 -10.73 -18.67 12.08
CA ILE A 32 -11.44 -18.85 13.35
C ILE A 32 -11.69 -20.34 13.60
N PHE A 33 -12.21 -21.06 12.62
CA PHE A 33 -12.46 -22.50 12.72
C PHE A 33 -11.20 -23.28 13.14
N VAL A 34 -10.05 -23.00 12.53
CA VAL A 34 -8.81 -23.71 12.84
C VAL A 34 -8.30 -23.41 14.25
N HIS A 35 -8.48 -22.18 14.72
CA HIS A 35 -8.21 -21.79 16.10
C HIS A 35 -9.06 -22.63 17.08
N GLU A 36 -10.37 -22.62 16.92
CA GLU A 36 -11.30 -23.37 17.78
C GLU A 36 -11.06 -24.88 17.71
N LEU A 37 -10.72 -25.39 16.51
CA LEU A 37 -10.38 -26.80 16.30
C LEU A 37 -9.18 -27.22 17.15
N GLY A 38 -8.21 -26.33 17.39
CA GLY A 38 -7.08 -26.59 18.28
C GLY A 38 -7.53 -26.91 19.70
N HIS A 39 -8.30 -26.00 20.31
CA HIS A 39 -8.86 -26.21 21.65
C HIS A 39 -9.70 -27.48 21.71
N PHE A 40 -10.60 -27.67 20.73
CA PHE A 40 -11.50 -28.82 20.67
C PHE A 40 -10.75 -30.15 20.58
N ALA A 41 -9.77 -30.25 19.68
CA ALA A 41 -9.01 -31.47 19.44
C ALA A 41 -8.24 -31.88 20.70
N VAL A 42 -7.51 -30.95 21.32
CA VAL A 42 -6.72 -31.24 22.52
C VAL A 42 -7.62 -31.50 23.72
N ALA A 43 -8.75 -30.78 23.87
CA ALA A 43 -9.73 -31.05 24.92
C ALA A 43 -10.28 -32.48 24.84
N LYS A 44 -10.69 -32.92 23.65
CA LYS A 44 -11.15 -34.30 23.42
C LYS A 44 -10.05 -35.33 23.67
N MET A 45 -8.81 -35.06 23.26
CA MET A 45 -7.65 -35.93 23.55
C MET A 45 -7.37 -36.04 25.06
N CYS A 46 -7.60 -34.98 25.83
CA CYS A 46 -7.52 -34.99 27.29
C CYS A 46 -8.77 -35.57 27.98
N GLY A 47 -9.75 -36.06 27.21
CA GLY A 47 -10.99 -36.63 27.72
C GLY A 47 -11.93 -35.61 28.34
N VAL A 48 -11.89 -34.35 27.90
CA VAL A 48 -12.85 -33.30 28.27
C VAL A 48 -14.09 -33.43 27.37
N LYS A 49 -15.27 -33.32 27.95
CA LYS A 49 -16.52 -33.26 27.20
C LYS A 49 -16.71 -31.87 26.60
N CYS A 50 -16.82 -31.78 25.28
CA CYS A 50 -17.18 -30.54 24.57
C CYS A 50 -18.66 -30.60 24.17
N GLU A 51 -19.45 -29.65 24.65
CA GLU A 51 -20.88 -29.58 24.41
C GLU A 51 -21.21 -28.86 23.10
N LYS A 52 -20.42 -27.85 22.75
CA LYS A 52 -20.61 -27.07 21.52
C LYS A 52 -19.30 -26.79 20.81
N PHE A 53 -19.36 -26.75 19.49
CA PHE A 53 -18.31 -26.26 18.61
C PHE A 53 -18.94 -25.33 17.56
N TYR A 54 -18.68 -24.03 17.66
CA TYR A 54 -19.33 -23.03 16.83
C TYR A 54 -18.31 -22.12 16.13
N VAL A 55 -18.55 -21.87 14.84
CA VAL A 55 -17.90 -20.80 14.08
C VAL A 55 -18.91 -19.65 14.00
N GLY A 56 -18.58 -18.48 14.52
CA GLY A 56 -19.51 -17.39 14.76
C GLY A 56 -20.28 -17.54 16.08
N PHE A 57 -20.75 -16.43 16.64
CA PHE A 57 -21.51 -16.43 17.88
C PHE A 57 -23.01 -16.69 17.65
N ASP A 58 -23.62 -17.57 18.47
CA ASP A 58 -25.03 -17.97 18.40
C ASP A 58 -25.97 -17.06 19.21
N VAL A 59 -25.81 -15.74 19.06
CA VAL A 59 -26.57 -14.74 19.82
C VAL A 59 -27.86 -14.35 19.08
N PRO A 60 -29.03 -14.36 19.74
CA PRO A 60 -30.27 -13.88 19.11
C PRO A 60 -30.21 -12.36 18.90
N ILE A 61 -30.25 -11.91 17.65
CA ILE A 61 -30.30 -10.49 17.29
C ILE A 61 -31.77 -10.07 17.07
N LYS A 62 -32.17 -8.98 17.71
CA LYS A 62 -33.47 -8.32 17.51
C LYS A 62 -33.26 -6.88 17.07
N ILE A 63 -33.62 -6.57 15.82
CA ILE A 63 -33.60 -5.19 15.27
C ILE A 63 -35.06 -4.79 15.02
N GLY A 64 -35.62 -4.00 15.94
CA GLY A 64 -37.05 -3.63 15.88
C GLY A 64 -37.98 -4.86 15.92
N PRO A 65 -38.93 -5.01 14.98
CA PRO A 65 -39.82 -6.17 14.91
C PRO A 65 -39.14 -7.43 14.31
N ILE A 66 -37.96 -7.29 13.69
CA ILE A 66 -37.28 -8.38 12.98
C ILE A 66 -36.48 -9.21 13.98
N ARG A 67 -36.77 -10.52 14.05
CA ARG A 67 -36.00 -11.51 14.81
C ARG A 67 -35.16 -12.34 13.86
N PHE A 68 -33.85 -12.29 14.03
CA PHE A 68 -32.95 -13.16 13.31
C PHE A 68 -32.75 -14.49 14.07
N PRO A 69 -32.55 -15.62 13.38
CA PRO A 69 -32.24 -16.88 14.03
C PRO A 69 -30.89 -16.81 14.76
N ARG A 70 -30.71 -17.63 15.81
CA ARG A 70 -29.45 -17.67 16.57
C ARG A 70 -28.27 -18.23 15.77
N SER A 71 -28.54 -19.18 14.89
CA SER A 71 -27.55 -19.82 14.03
C SER A 71 -28.09 -19.97 12.61
N LEU A 72 -27.17 -19.95 11.65
CA LEU A 72 -27.46 -20.19 10.23
C LEU A 72 -27.62 -21.69 9.94
N ALA A 73 -26.82 -22.52 10.61
CA ALA A 73 -26.90 -23.97 10.55
C ALA A 73 -26.46 -24.58 11.89
N ARG A 74 -27.04 -25.74 12.25
CA ARG A 74 -26.58 -26.56 13.38
C ARG A 74 -26.92 -28.03 13.17
N PHE A 75 -26.08 -28.91 13.67
CA PHE A 75 -26.34 -30.34 13.72
C PHE A 75 -25.68 -30.96 14.96
N GLN A 76 -26.29 -32.03 15.47
CA GLN A 76 -25.74 -32.78 16.60
C GLN A 76 -24.93 -33.96 16.04
N TRP A 77 -23.68 -34.10 16.46
CA TRP A 77 -22.88 -35.30 16.16
C TRP A 77 -22.23 -35.84 17.43
N GLY A 78 -22.65 -37.04 17.83
CA GLY A 78 -22.35 -37.60 19.14
C GLY A 78 -22.86 -36.69 20.26
N GLU A 79 -21.97 -36.33 21.17
CA GLU A 79 -22.27 -35.48 22.33
C GLU A 79 -22.03 -33.98 22.09
N THR A 80 -21.56 -33.59 20.90
CA THR A 80 -21.21 -32.20 20.58
C THR A 80 -22.19 -31.63 19.55
N GLU A 81 -22.70 -30.43 19.83
CA GLU A 81 -23.47 -29.64 18.87
C GLU A 81 -22.51 -28.80 18.01
N TYR A 82 -22.58 -28.96 16.69
CA TYR A 82 -21.80 -28.19 15.74
C TYR A 82 -22.69 -27.14 15.09
N GLY A 83 -22.22 -25.90 14.93
CA GLY A 83 -23.02 -24.86 14.32
C GLY A 83 -22.26 -23.67 13.73
N ILE A 84 -22.98 -22.90 12.92
CA ILE A 84 -22.55 -21.61 12.37
C ILE A 84 -23.42 -20.52 12.99
N GLY A 85 -22.82 -19.68 13.84
CA GLY A 85 -23.49 -18.55 14.47
C GLY A 85 -23.86 -17.45 13.47
N ILE A 86 -24.79 -16.59 13.84
CA ILE A 86 -25.22 -15.47 12.97
C ILE A 86 -24.24 -14.29 12.98
N ILE A 87 -23.45 -14.15 14.04
CA ILE A 87 -22.41 -13.12 14.13
C ILE A 87 -21.08 -13.74 13.70
N PRO A 88 -20.50 -13.33 12.55
CA PRO A 88 -19.27 -13.94 12.01
C PRO A 88 -17.98 -13.51 12.72
N LEU A 89 -18.08 -12.77 13.84
CA LEU A 89 -16.96 -12.14 14.55
C LEU A 89 -16.45 -13.00 15.71
N GLY A 90 -15.94 -14.21 15.44
CA GLY A 90 -15.36 -15.10 16.45
C GLY A 90 -15.88 -16.52 16.36
N GLY A 91 -15.50 -17.37 17.31
CA GLY A 91 -15.95 -18.75 17.46
C GLY A 91 -15.85 -19.15 18.93
N TYR A 92 -16.34 -20.34 19.29
CA TYR A 92 -16.11 -20.87 20.62
C TYR A 92 -16.27 -22.39 20.69
N VAL A 93 -15.54 -22.99 21.64
CA VAL A 93 -15.70 -24.38 22.07
C VAL A 93 -16.23 -24.40 23.50
N LYS A 94 -17.50 -24.81 23.69
CA LYS A 94 -18.05 -24.95 25.05
C LYS A 94 -17.58 -26.26 25.66
N MET A 95 -16.66 -26.19 26.62
CA MET A 95 -16.18 -27.33 27.39
C MET A 95 -16.99 -27.48 28.68
N LEU A 96 -17.26 -28.72 29.09
CA LEU A 96 -17.94 -28.99 30.36
C LEU A 96 -17.13 -28.41 31.52
N GLY A 97 -17.75 -27.58 32.35
CA GLY A 97 -17.07 -26.93 33.47
C GLY A 97 -16.33 -25.64 33.13
N GLN A 98 -16.41 -25.14 31.88
CA GLN A 98 -15.88 -23.85 31.47
C GLN A 98 -16.98 -23.05 30.75
N ASP A 99 -17.39 -21.93 31.33
CA ASP A 99 -18.34 -20.99 30.73
C ASP A 99 -17.74 -19.59 30.73
N ASP A 100 -17.64 -18.97 29.55
CA ASP A 100 -17.03 -17.66 29.37
C ASP A 100 -17.96 -16.52 29.85
N ASP A 101 -19.24 -16.82 30.14
CA ASP A 101 -20.14 -15.87 30.79
C ASP A 101 -19.99 -15.98 32.33
N PRO A 102 -19.40 -14.98 32.99
CA PRO A 102 -19.21 -15.00 34.45
C PRO A 102 -20.53 -15.09 35.23
N ARG A 103 -21.68 -14.75 34.61
CA ARG A 103 -23.00 -14.92 35.23
C ARG A 103 -23.43 -16.38 35.34
N ASN A 104 -22.88 -17.25 34.50
CA ASN A 104 -23.19 -18.68 34.46
C ASN A 104 -22.13 -19.54 35.15
N ALA A 105 -20.96 -18.98 35.48
CA ALA A 105 -19.85 -19.68 36.11
C ALA A 105 -20.27 -20.47 37.36
N GLN A 106 -21.06 -19.87 38.26
CA GLN A 106 -21.55 -20.55 39.48
C GLN A 106 -22.43 -21.76 39.16
N ARG A 107 -23.32 -21.62 38.17
CA ARG A 107 -24.24 -22.70 37.75
C ARG A 107 -23.47 -23.85 37.10
N GLU A 108 -22.48 -23.54 36.29
CA GLU A 108 -21.64 -24.53 35.64
C GLU A 108 -20.73 -25.24 36.65
N ALA A 109 -20.20 -24.51 37.64
CA ALA A 109 -19.46 -25.09 38.76
C ALA A 109 -20.32 -26.04 39.60
N ASP A 110 -21.59 -25.72 39.82
CA ASP A 110 -22.52 -26.63 40.51
C ASP A 110 -22.87 -27.85 39.66
N ARG A 111 -22.93 -27.72 38.33
CA ARG A 111 -23.26 -28.80 37.39
C ARG A 111 -22.19 -29.88 37.31
N ILE A 112 -20.93 -29.52 37.51
CA ILE A 112 -19.79 -30.47 37.48
C ILE A 112 -19.49 -31.10 38.84
N ARG A 113 -20.14 -30.67 39.92
CA ARG A 113 -19.99 -31.27 41.26
C ARG A 113 -20.77 -32.57 41.33
N MET A 114 -20.06 -33.68 41.46
CA MET A 114 -20.63 -34.98 41.78
C MET A 114 -20.76 -35.14 43.31
N LYS A 115 -21.88 -35.70 43.76
CA LYS A 115 -22.06 -36.08 45.16
C LYS A 115 -21.17 -37.28 45.46
N ASN A 116 -20.38 -37.16 46.51
CA ASN A 116 -19.55 -38.25 47.00
C ASN A 116 -20.44 -39.32 47.66
N GLU A 117 -20.75 -40.41 46.96
CA GLU A 117 -21.65 -41.47 47.46
C GLU A 117 -21.08 -42.22 48.68
N GLN A 118 -19.77 -42.09 48.96
CA GLN A 118 -19.12 -42.69 50.14
C GLN A 118 -19.36 -41.95 51.46
N SER A 119 -20.05 -40.81 51.46
CA SER A 119 -20.32 -40.04 52.69
C SER A 119 -21.69 -40.33 53.34
N ALA A 120 -22.41 -41.36 52.88
CA ALA A 120 -23.78 -41.67 53.33
C ALA A 120 -23.86 -42.54 54.61
N ASN A 121 -22.75 -42.79 55.32
CA ASN A 121 -22.79 -43.48 56.62
C ASN A 121 -22.11 -42.64 57.72
N GLY A 122 -22.93 -41.82 58.39
CA GLY A 122 -22.73 -41.43 59.78
C GLY A 122 -22.12 -40.05 60.05
N GLY A 123 -22.97 -39.11 60.48
CA GLY A 123 -22.63 -38.13 61.53
C GLY A 123 -22.25 -36.69 61.10
N GLN A 124 -23.13 -35.76 61.48
CA GLN A 124 -22.95 -34.31 61.72
C GLN A 124 -22.33 -33.42 60.62
N LEU A 125 -23.15 -32.47 60.15
CA LEU A 125 -22.78 -31.28 59.40
C LEU A 125 -21.82 -30.40 60.23
N GLU A 126 -20.62 -30.15 59.71
CA GLU A 126 -20.03 -28.81 59.50
C GLU A 126 -18.59 -28.93 58.98
N SER A 127 -18.43 -28.73 57.67
CA SER A 127 -17.31 -28.07 56.96
C SER A 127 -17.24 -28.59 55.53
N SER A 128 -17.22 -27.66 54.57
CA SER A 128 -16.68 -27.81 53.22
C SER A 128 -16.86 -29.21 52.58
N GLY A 129 -18.09 -29.55 52.21
CA GLY A 129 -18.38 -30.82 51.53
C GLY A 129 -17.42 -31.01 50.35
N ALA A 130 -16.57 -32.04 50.41
CA ALA A 130 -15.66 -32.40 49.34
C ALA A 130 -16.47 -33.00 48.18
N TYR A 131 -16.99 -32.13 47.32
CA TYR A 131 -17.57 -32.54 46.04
C TYR A 131 -16.44 -33.02 45.12
N GLU A 132 -16.65 -34.13 44.43
CA GLU A 132 -15.73 -34.58 43.40
C GLU A 132 -16.15 -33.94 42.07
N LEU A 133 -15.19 -33.41 41.30
CA LEU A 133 -15.50 -32.82 40.00
C LEU A 133 -15.68 -33.93 38.97
N ASP A 134 -16.61 -33.75 38.02
CA ASP A 134 -16.78 -34.67 36.89
C ASP A 134 -15.43 -34.87 36.21
N PRO A 135 -14.89 -36.11 36.10
CA PRO A 135 -13.59 -36.36 35.49
C PRO A 135 -13.49 -35.90 34.03
N ARG A 136 -14.63 -35.71 33.36
CA ARG A 136 -14.76 -35.21 31.97
C ARG A 136 -14.91 -33.69 31.91
N SER A 137 -14.95 -33.00 33.04
CA SER A 137 -14.94 -31.54 33.11
C SER A 137 -13.53 -30.98 32.92
N TYR A 138 -13.46 -29.76 32.38
CA TYR A 138 -12.22 -29.04 32.18
C TYR A 138 -11.48 -28.74 33.50
N PRO A 139 -12.14 -28.24 34.58
CA PRO A 139 -11.46 -27.97 35.85
C PRO A 139 -10.91 -29.22 36.55
N ALA A 140 -11.45 -30.41 36.28
CA ALA A 140 -10.94 -31.68 36.83
C ALA A 140 -9.61 -32.12 36.22
N LYS A 141 -9.16 -31.51 35.11
CA LYS A 141 -7.91 -31.87 34.44
C LYS A 141 -6.70 -31.23 35.13
N SER A 142 -5.55 -31.90 35.01
CA SER A 142 -4.28 -31.38 35.52
C SER A 142 -3.93 -30.03 34.87
N VAL A 143 -3.21 -29.18 35.60
CA VAL A 143 -2.77 -27.87 35.09
C VAL A 143 -2.04 -27.98 33.74
N PRO A 144 -1.09 -28.93 33.52
CA PRO A 144 -0.46 -29.08 32.21
C PRO A 144 -1.44 -29.44 31.09
N ALA A 145 -2.46 -30.27 31.37
CA ALA A 145 -3.49 -30.61 30.38
C ALA A 145 -4.34 -29.37 30.03
N ARG A 146 -4.73 -28.58 31.03
CA ARG A 146 -5.46 -27.31 30.83
C ARG A 146 -4.64 -26.29 30.04
N ILE A 147 -3.36 -26.14 30.36
CA ILE A 147 -2.40 -25.29 29.62
C ILE A 147 -2.31 -25.74 28.16
N ALA A 148 -2.19 -27.05 27.90
CA ALA A 148 -2.13 -27.59 26.56
C ALA A 148 -3.42 -27.30 25.77
N ILE A 149 -4.59 -27.45 26.39
CA ILE A 149 -5.89 -27.16 25.76
C ILE A 149 -5.99 -25.68 25.34
N ILE A 150 -5.67 -24.74 26.22
CA ILE A 150 -5.75 -23.30 25.90
C ILE A 150 -4.65 -22.90 24.91
N SER A 151 -3.45 -23.44 25.03
CA SER A 151 -2.36 -23.10 24.10
C SER A 151 -2.60 -23.67 22.69
N ALA A 152 -3.45 -24.69 22.56
CA ALA A 152 -3.70 -25.38 21.29
C ALA A 152 -4.28 -24.46 20.21
N GLY A 153 -5.18 -23.54 20.56
CA GLY A 153 -5.74 -22.60 19.59
C GLY A 153 -4.68 -21.67 18.99
N VAL A 154 -3.82 -21.11 19.84
CA VAL A 154 -2.69 -20.25 19.42
C VAL A 154 -1.70 -21.04 18.55
N ILE A 155 -1.33 -22.25 18.97
CA ILE A 155 -0.40 -23.12 18.23
C ILE A 155 -0.99 -23.50 16.86
N MET A 156 -2.29 -23.81 16.79
CA MET A 156 -2.96 -24.14 15.54
C MET A 156 -2.99 -22.97 14.56
N ASN A 157 -3.12 -21.73 15.02
CA ASN A 157 -3.00 -20.55 14.15
C ASN A 157 -1.59 -20.42 13.54
N LEU A 158 -0.54 -20.76 14.29
CA LEU A 158 0.83 -20.76 13.76
C LEU A 158 1.03 -21.87 12.72
N ILE A 159 0.54 -23.08 13.01
CA ILE A 159 0.58 -24.20 12.06
C ILE A 159 -0.19 -23.84 10.79
N PHE A 160 -1.38 -23.26 10.95
CA PHE A 160 -2.21 -22.82 9.84
C PHE A 160 -1.51 -21.79 8.96
N ALA A 161 -0.87 -20.80 9.56
CA ALA A 161 -0.10 -19.78 8.85
C ALA A 161 1.02 -20.41 8.00
N VAL A 162 1.79 -21.35 8.57
CA VAL A 162 2.85 -22.05 7.82
C VAL A 162 2.27 -22.88 6.68
N LEU A 163 1.18 -23.61 6.92
CA LEU A 163 0.55 -24.43 5.88
C LEU A 163 -0.04 -23.60 4.74
N MET A 164 -0.74 -22.50 5.05
CA MET A 164 -1.28 -21.60 4.04
C MET A 164 -0.17 -20.94 3.22
N ALA A 165 0.90 -20.47 3.86
CA ALA A 165 2.05 -19.93 3.14
C ALA A 165 2.71 -20.98 2.24
N ALA A 166 2.89 -22.22 2.73
CA ALA A 166 3.48 -23.30 1.94
C ALA A 166 2.64 -23.66 0.71
N VAL A 167 1.31 -23.75 0.86
CA VAL A 167 0.38 -23.97 -0.24
C VAL A 167 0.39 -22.79 -1.20
N ALA A 168 0.35 -21.56 -0.70
CA ALA A 168 0.37 -20.35 -1.51
C ALA A 168 1.65 -20.29 -2.37
N PHE A 169 2.83 -20.52 -1.79
CA PHE A 169 4.09 -20.56 -2.54
C PHE A 169 4.17 -21.75 -3.51
N ARG A 170 3.53 -22.88 -3.21
CA ARG A 170 3.47 -23.99 -4.19
C ARG A 170 2.58 -23.66 -5.39
N VAL A 171 1.47 -22.96 -5.15
CA VAL A 171 0.58 -22.47 -6.22
C VAL A 171 1.25 -21.35 -7.01
N GLY A 172 2.01 -20.51 -6.31
CA GLY A 172 2.65 -19.30 -6.82
C GLY A 172 1.89 -18.06 -6.36
N VAL A 173 2.61 -17.12 -5.75
CA VAL A 173 2.06 -15.86 -5.26
C VAL A 173 2.59 -14.70 -6.10
N PRO A 174 1.75 -14.05 -6.93
CA PRO A 174 2.13 -12.80 -7.58
C PRO A 174 2.43 -11.72 -6.55
N TYR A 175 3.54 -11.00 -6.74
CA TYR A 175 3.93 -9.90 -5.88
C TYR A 175 4.72 -8.85 -6.67
N SER A 176 4.52 -7.58 -6.33
CA SER A 176 5.37 -6.51 -6.84
C SER A 176 6.69 -6.49 -6.05
N PRO A 177 7.85 -6.78 -6.67
CA PRO A 177 9.12 -6.78 -5.97
C PRO A 177 9.54 -5.36 -5.63
N THR A 178 10.48 -5.22 -4.68
CA THR A 178 11.09 -3.92 -4.35
C THR A 178 12.21 -3.55 -5.33
N ILE A 179 11.89 -3.55 -6.62
CA ILE A 179 12.73 -3.00 -7.69
C ILE A 179 12.31 -1.56 -7.94
N VAL A 180 13.30 -0.68 -8.04
CA VAL A 180 13.12 0.74 -8.25
C VAL A 180 12.78 0.97 -9.73
N GLY A 181 11.59 1.48 -10.03
CA GLY A 181 11.26 1.98 -11.37
C GLY A 181 11.82 3.37 -11.61
N GLY A 182 11.73 4.21 -10.58
CA GLY A 182 12.23 5.57 -10.56
C GLY A 182 12.33 6.09 -9.13
N THR A 183 12.82 7.30 -9.00
CA THR A 183 12.84 8.03 -7.72
C THR A 183 12.36 9.46 -7.90
N SER A 184 11.60 9.97 -6.94
CA SER A 184 11.10 11.35 -6.97
C SER A 184 12.27 12.32 -6.79
N PRO A 185 12.49 13.28 -7.71
CA PRO A 185 13.64 14.16 -7.64
C PRO A 185 13.73 14.97 -6.35
N GLY A 186 14.91 14.98 -5.72
CA GLY A 186 15.16 15.68 -4.46
C GLY A 186 14.54 15.05 -3.21
N ASP A 187 13.85 13.92 -3.33
CA ASP A 187 13.40 13.13 -2.17
C ASP A 187 14.54 12.21 -1.67
N PRO A 188 14.38 11.54 -0.51
CA PRO A 188 15.46 10.80 0.16
C PRO A 188 16.15 9.72 -0.70
N ALA A 189 15.40 8.89 -1.42
CA ALA A 189 15.98 7.83 -2.25
C ALA A 189 16.73 8.39 -3.46
N TRP A 190 16.18 9.41 -4.11
CA TRP A 190 16.85 10.10 -5.21
C TRP A 190 18.16 10.72 -4.71
N THR A 191 18.13 11.45 -3.59
CA THR A 191 19.32 12.11 -3.00
C THR A 191 20.38 11.09 -2.59
N ALA A 192 19.98 9.91 -2.13
CA ALA A 192 20.89 8.83 -1.76
C ALA A 192 21.60 8.15 -2.95
N GLY A 193 21.26 8.50 -4.19
CA GLY A 193 21.87 7.90 -5.39
C GLY A 193 21.21 6.60 -5.84
N MET A 194 19.95 6.37 -5.46
CA MET A 194 19.19 5.21 -5.91
C MET A 194 18.73 5.42 -7.36
N SER A 195 18.95 4.41 -8.20
CA SER A 195 18.68 4.47 -9.65
C SER A 195 17.61 3.46 -10.05
N SER A 196 17.00 3.66 -11.22
CA SER A 196 16.11 2.67 -11.82
C SER A 196 16.80 1.31 -11.93
N MET A 197 16.02 0.24 -11.75
CA MET A 197 16.44 -1.16 -11.70
C MET A 197 17.22 -1.59 -10.46
N ASP A 198 17.60 -0.68 -9.55
CA ASP A 198 18.14 -1.07 -8.25
C ASP A 198 17.11 -1.94 -7.50
N ARG A 199 17.57 -2.98 -6.80
CA ARG A 199 16.69 -3.85 -6.00
C ARG A 199 16.96 -3.69 -4.52
N ILE A 200 15.96 -3.31 -3.75
CA ILE A 200 16.04 -3.36 -2.29
C ILE A 200 15.98 -4.82 -1.86
N MET A 201 17.01 -5.27 -1.14
CA MET A 201 17.19 -6.64 -0.67
C MET A 201 16.92 -6.78 0.82
N GLN A 202 17.00 -5.70 1.59
CA GLN A 202 16.74 -5.73 3.03
C GLN A 202 16.26 -4.37 3.52
N ILE A 203 15.36 -4.37 4.50
CA ILE A 203 14.88 -3.17 5.20
C ILE A 203 15.14 -3.35 6.69
N GLY A 204 15.93 -2.46 7.27
CA GLY A 204 16.48 -2.61 8.62
C GLY A 204 17.76 -3.46 8.64
N GLU A 205 18.63 -3.22 9.62
CA GLU A 205 19.90 -3.95 9.78
C GLU A 205 19.73 -5.38 10.32
N LYS A 206 18.54 -5.73 10.82
CA LYS A 206 18.27 -7.05 11.39
C LYS A 206 17.70 -7.99 10.33
N GLY A 207 18.15 -9.24 10.36
CA GLY A 207 17.71 -10.29 9.45
C GLY A 207 18.67 -10.49 8.29
N GLU A 208 18.27 -11.35 7.36
CA GLU A 208 19.03 -11.69 6.16
C GLU A 208 18.46 -10.99 4.93
N PRO A 209 19.28 -10.71 3.90
CA PRO A 209 18.79 -10.20 2.63
C PRO A 209 17.77 -11.14 1.98
N ASN A 210 16.63 -10.59 1.58
CA ASN A 210 15.53 -11.28 0.93
C ASN A 210 15.25 -10.66 -0.45
N PRO A 211 15.51 -11.36 -1.57
CA PRO A 211 15.21 -10.84 -2.91
C PRO A 211 13.71 -10.69 -3.20
N ASN A 212 12.85 -11.33 -2.40
CA ASN A 212 11.41 -11.41 -2.57
C ASN A 212 10.66 -10.43 -1.66
N LEU A 213 11.32 -9.33 -1.26
CA LEU A 213 10.66 -8.22 -0.59
C LEU A 213 9.58 -7.62 -1.50
N ARG A 214 8.44 -7.28 -0.90
CA ARG A 214 7.24 -6.82 -1.59
C ARG A 214 7.06 -5.33 -1.39
N TRP A 215 6.76 -4.64 -2.47
CA TRP A 215 6.56 -3.19 -2.51
C TRP A 215 5.57 -2.70 -1.45
N ARG A 216 4.32 -3.17 -1.49
CA ARG A 216 3.24 -2.66 -0.63
C ARG A 216 3.39 -3.06 0.83
N TRP A 217 3.74 -4.32 1.05
CA TRP A 217 3.65 -4.93 2.38
C TRP A 217 4.95 -4.88 3.17
N ASP A 218 6.10 -4.73 2.51
CA ASP A 218 7.39 -4.72 3.18
C ASP A 218 8.00 -3.31 3.13
N LEU A 219 8.09 -2.69 1.94
CA LEU A 219 8.66 -1.35 1.77
C LEU A 219 7.72 -0.23 2.25
N LEU A 220 6.53 -0.08 1.65
CA LEU A 220 5.61 1.02 1.99
C LEU A 220 5.18 0.97 3.45
N GLN A 221 4.97 -0.23 4.01
CA GLN A 221 4.66 -0.38 5.42
C GLN A 221 5.81 0.13 6.30
N SER A 222 7.06 -0.28 6.04
CA SER A 222 8.21 0.13 6.83
C SER A 222 8.45 1.64 6.77
N VAL A 223 8.32 2.22 5.56
CA VAL A 223 8.44 3.67 5.33
C VAL A 223 7.32 4.43 6.02
N GLY A 224 6.08 3.97 5.88
CA GLY A 224 4.92 4.55 6.53
C GLY A 224 5.08 4.55 8.05
N GLU A 225 5.46 3.42 8.64
CA GLU A 225 5.71 3.27 10.08
C GLU A 225 6.80 4.20 10.60
N ALA A 226 7.93 4.29 9.89
CA ALA A 226 9.04 5.16 10.27
C ALA A 226 8.70 6.65 10.14
N GLY A 227 7.76 7.01 9.25
CA GLY A 227 7.27 8.37 9.06
C GLY A 227 6.01 8.73 9.85
N LEU A 228 5.55 7.87 10.77
CA LEU A 228 4.38 8.17 11.60
C LEU A 228 4.64 9.33 12.58
N SER A 229 5.84 9.40 13.16
CA SER A 229 6.26 10.46 14.10
C SER A 229 6.46 11.82 13.41
N GLU A 230 6.48 12.89 14.21
CA GLU A 230 6.87 14.23 13.75
C GLU A 230 8.34 14.28 13.27
N ASN A 231 9.19 13.46 13.89
CA ASN A 231 10.58 13.23 13.49
C ASN A 231 10.69 11.82 12.90
N PRO A 232 10.69 11.66 11.57
CA PRO A 232 10.79 10.36 10.93
C PRO A 232 12.07 9.62 11.32
N GLU A 233 11.97 8.31 11.57
CA GLU A 233 13.12 7.46 11.86
C GLU A 233 13.87 7.10 10.56
N THR A 234 15.20 7.18 10.55
CA THR A 234 16.02 6.72 9.41
C THR A 234 15.94 5.20 9.26
N ILE A 235 15.75 4.74 8.04
CA ILE A 235 15.63 3.33 7.69
C ILE A 235 16.86 2.91 6.87
N PRO A 236 17.72 2.02 7.41
CA PRO A 236 18.77 1.41 6.63
C PRO A 236 18.17 0.42 5.65
N MET A 237 18.55 0.49 4.37
CA MET A 237 18.13 -0.43 3.33
C MET A 237 19.35 -0.98 2.60
N LEU A 238 19.44 -2.31 2.47
CA LEU A 238 20.47 -2.93 1.64
C LEU A 238 19.96 -2.97 0.20
N VAL A 239 20.66 -2.30 -0.70
CA VAL A 239 20.26 -2.15 -2.10
C VAL A 239 21.29 -2.83 -2.99
N LYS A 240 20.83 -3.73 -3.86
CA LYS A 240 21.63 -4.31 -4.93
C LYS A 240 21.56 -3.39 -6.14
N LYS A 241 22.71 -2.88 -6.56
CA LYS A 241 22.86 -2.00 -7.72
C LYS A 241 22.60 -2.73 -9.04
N ALA A 242 21.86 -2.10 -9.94
CA ALA A 242 21.48 -2.71 -11.22
C ALA A 242 22.68 -2.92 -12.16
N ASP A 243 23.59 -1.94 -12.19
CA ASP A 243 24.72 -1.87 -13.11
C ASP A 243 25.93 -2.71 -12.68
N SER A 244 26.28 -2.64 -11.40
CA SER A 244 27.46 -3.35 -10.84
C SER A 244 27.09 -4.68 -10.18
N GLY A 245 25.84 -4.86 -9.75
CA GLY A 245 25.42 -5.97 -8.91
C GLY A 245 25.92 -5.88 -7.46
N GLU A 246 26.68 -4.85 -7.10
CA GLU A 246 27.18 -4.60 -5.75
C GLU A 246 26.02 -4.32 -4.79
N ARG A 247 26.27 -4.49 -3.49
CA ARG A 247 25.26 -4.32 -2.44
C ARG A 247 25.71 -3.25 -1.47
N ASP A 248 24.93 -2.18 -1.37
CA ASP A 248 25.23 -1.03 -0.54
C ASP A 248 24.12 -0.73 0.46
N TRP A 249 24.52 -0.36 1.68
CA TRP A 249 23.58 0.15 2.68
C TRP A 249 23.28 1.63 2.41
N MET A 250 22.01 1.93 2.20
CA MET A 250 21.49 3.28 2.07
C MET A 250 20.70 3.67 3.30
N GLN A 251 20.92 4.88 3.81
CA GLN A 251 20.24 5.41 4.99
C GLN A 251 19.15 6.38 4.53
N LEU A 252 17.88 5.95 4.59
CA LEU A 252 16.77 6.73 4.07
C LEU A 252 15.86 7.21 5.19
N THR A 253 15.80 8.51 5.39
CA THR A 253 14.83 9.13 6.31
C THR A 253 13.58 9.50 5.53
N PRO A 254 12.37 8.98 5.86
CA PRO A 254 11.16 9.35 5.16
C PRO A 254 10.90 10.87 5.20
N SER A 255 10.48 11.43 4.07
CA SER A 255 10.04 12.81 3.94
C SER A 255 8.57 12.93 4.35
N THR A 256 8.27 13.93 5.17
CA THR A 256 6.90 14.30 5.56
C THR A 256 6.33 15.42 4.69
N ARG A 257 7.10 15.92 3.71
CA ARG A 257 6.73 17.03 2.83
C ARG A 257 5.32 16.84 2.25
N LEU A 258 5.01 15.63 1.78
CA LEU A 258 3.73 15.31 1.14
C LEU A 258 2.79 14.50 2.05
N LYS A 259 3.05 14.43 3.36
CA LYS A 259 2.26 13.61 4.29
C LYS A 259 0.81 14.10 4.40
N SER A 260 0.57 15.41 4.29
CA SER A 260 -0.78 16.00 4.28
C SER A 260 -1.59 15.61 3.04
N VAL A 261 -0.91 15.38 1.91
CA VAL A 261 -1.54 15.04 0.62
C VAL A 261 -1.66 13.53 0.46
N ASN A 262 -0.56 12.80 0.64
CA ASN A 262 -0.50 11.35 0.43
C ASN A 262 -1.11 10.55 1.59
N GLY A 263 -1.28 11.17 2.77
CA GLY A 263 -1.69 10.51 4.00
C GLY A 263 -0.57 9.71 4.69
N PHE A 264 0.59 9.56 4.07
CA PHE A 264 1.76 8.86 4.60
C PHE A 264 3.07 9.53 4.14
N ALA A 265 4.14 9.35 4.92
CA ALA A 265 5.48 9.77 4.54
C ALA A 265 6.05 8.87 3.45
N THR A 266 6.94 9.39 2.61
CA THR A 266 7.53 8.64 1.50
C THR A 266 9.06 8.73 1.56
N VAL A 267 9.75 7.81 0.89
CA VAL A 267 11.19 7.94 0.61
C VAL A 267 11.44 8.33 -0.86
N GLY A 268 10.38 8.64 -1.61
CA GLY A 268 10.47 8.98 -3.03
C GLY A 268 10.94 7.83 -3.92
N ILE A 269 10.56 6.58 -3.62
CA ILE A 269 10.80 5.43 -4.52
C ILE A 269 9.50 5.16 -5.25
N ILE A 270 9.59 4.90 -6.55
CA ILE A 270 8.48 4.55 -7.43
C ILE A 270 8.67 3.08 -7.86
N PRO A 271 7.61 2.23 -7.86
CA PRO A 271 7.74 0.84 -8.24
C PRO A 271 8.09 0.71 -9.73
N LEU A 272 8.82 -0.35 -10.09
CA LEU A 272 9.07 -0.68 -11.49
C LEU A 272 7.76 -0.91 -12.25
N ALA A 273 7.62 -0.32 -13.42
CA ALA A 273 6.52 -0.60 -14.33
C ALA A 273 6.92 -1.69 -15.34
N SER A 274 5.91 -2.39 -15.83
CA SER A 274 6.02 -3.30 -16.98
C SER A 274 5.69 -2.55 -18.26
N THR A 275 5.71 -3.24 -19.41
CA THR A 275 5.14 -2.75 -20.67
C THR A 275 3.74 -3.27 -20.94
N THR A 276 3.09 -3.84 -19.92
CA THR A 276 1.75 -4.43 -20.00
C THR A 276 0.70 -3.35 -19.70
N MET A 277 -0.27 -3.16 -20.60
CA MET A 277 -1.29 -2.12 -20.47
C MET A 277 -2.26 -2.39 -19.31
N THR A 278 -2.61 -1.34 -18.56
CA THR A 278 -3.58 -1.41 -17.45
C THR A 278 -5.04 -1.52 -17.92
N LYS A 279 -5.96 -1.80 -16.98
CA LYS A 279 -7.43 -1.94 -17.21
C LYS A 279 -8.08 -0.62 -17.65
N GLN A 280 -7.50 0.51 -17.24
CA GLN A 280 -7.88 1.85 -17.66
C GLN A 280 -7.01 2.22 -18.87
N ILE A 281 -7.46 1.86 -20.07
CA ILE A 281 -6.76 2.21 -21.30
C ILE A 281 -6.92 3.72 -21.52
N SER A 282 -6.06 4.48 -20.86
CA SER A 282 -5.92 5.94 -20.88
C SER A 282 -7.11 6.74 -20.37
N TRP A 283 -6.82 7.95 -19.93
CA TRP A 283 -7.71 9.09 -20.10
C TRP A 283 -8.26 9.04 -21.53
N ASP A 284 -9.51 8.60 -21.72
CA ASP A 284 -10.06 8.19 -23.03
C ASP A 284 -9.88 9.24 -24.15
N HIS A 285 -9.64 10.50 -23.77
CA HIS A 285 -9.37 11.65 -24.64
C HIS A 285 -7.91 11.88 -25.03
N VAL A 286 -6.95 11.18 -24.41
CA VAL A 286 -5.50 11.40 -24.64
C VAL A 286 -4.99 10.63 -25.85
N LEU A 287 -5.44 9.39 -26.04
CA LEU A 287 -5.11 8.60 -27.23
C LEU A 287 -6.11 8.87 -28.36
N PRO A 288 -5.65 8.97 -29.62
CA PRO A 288 -6.56 9.01 -30.77
C PRO A 288 -7.53 7.83 -30.75
N GLU A 289 -8.80 8.06 -31.12
CA GLU A 289 -9.86 7.06 -31.02
C GLU A 289 -9.54 5.79 -31.82
N ASP A 290 -8.94 5.93 -33.00
CA ASP A 290 -8.53 4.83 -33.86
C ASP A 290 -7.42 3.96 -33.23
N VAL A 291 -6.47 4.58 -32.52
CA VAL A 291 -5.43 3.88 -31.75
C VAL A 291 -6.04 3.20 -30.54
N ARG A 292 -6.85 3.92 -29.77
CA ARG A 292 -7.50 3.42 -28.55
C ARG A 292 -8.35 2.18 -28.83
N ASN A 293 -9.12 2.19 -29.92
CA ASN A 293 -9.97 1.07 -30.33
C ASN A 293 -9.19 -0.20 -30.72
N GLN A 294 -7.89 -0.09 -31.00
CA GLN A 294 -7.04 -1.25 -31.31
C GLN A 294 -6.46 -1.91 -30.05
N LEU A 295 -6.40 -1.19 -28.92
CA LEU A 295 -5.72 -1.61 -27.70
C LEU A 295 -6.71 -2.22 -26.70
N GLN A 296 -6.22 -3.20 -25.95
CA GLN A 296 -6.96 -3.92 -24.92
C GLN A 296 -6.14 -4.03 -23.63
N ARG A 297 -6.83 -4.29 -22.52
CA ARG A 297 -6.18 -4.58 -21.24
C ARG A 297 -5.25 -5.76 -21.41
N ASN A 298 -4.08 -5.69 -20.78
CA ASN A 298 -3.03 -6.71 -20.83
C ASN A 298 -2.35 -6.88 -22.20
N ASP A 299 -2.63 -6.02 -23.18
CA ASP A 299 -1.74 -5.91 -24.34
C ASP A 299 -0.36 -5.47 -23.85
N ARG A 300 0.70 -6.09 -24.37
CA ARG A 300 2.08 -5.83 -23.93
C ARG A 300 2.91 -5.28 -25.06
N VAL A 301 3.61 -4.17 -24.86
CA VAL A 301 4.60 -3.69 -25.85
C VAL A 301 5.80 -4.64 -25.82
N VAL A 302 6.08 -5.27 -26.95
CA VAL A 302 7.20 -6.22 -27.09
C VAL A 302 8.32 -5.71 -27.99
N ALA A 303 8.04 -4.70 -28.82
CA ALA A 303 9.05 -4.03 -29.64
C ALA A 303 8.70 -2.56 -29.86
N VAL A 304 9.75 -1.75 -29.99
CA VAL A 304 9.67 -0.32 -30.33
C VAL A 304 10.47 -0.11 -31.61
N ALA A 305 9.86 0.47 -32.63
CA ALA A 305 10.47 0.71 -33.95
C ALA A 305 11.11 -0.56 -34.57
N GLY A 306 10.45 -1.71 -34.41
CA GLY A 306 10.90 -3.01 -34.93
C GLY A 306 12.04 -3.67 -34.15
N GLN A 307 12.54 -3.03 -33.08
CA GLN A 307 13.53 -3.63 -32.19
C GLN A 307 12.84 -4.22 -30.97
N THR A 308 13.04 -5.50 -30.70
CA THR A 308 12.51 -6.17 -29.51
C THR A 308 13.03 -5.50 -28.24
N LEU A 309 12.16 -5.39 -27.23
CA LEU A 309 12.54 -4.93 -25.89
C LEU A 309 13.17 -6.07 -25.09
N ASP A 310 14.12 -5.73 -24.22
CA ASP A 310 14.84 -6.65 -23.37
C ASP A 310 13.88 -7.45 -22.48
N ARG A 311 14.07 -8.77 -22.47
CA ARG A 311 13.29 -9.72 -21.66
C ARG A 311 14.14 -10.38 -20.58
N SER A 312 15.36 -9.88 -20.35
CA SER A 312 16.34 -10.48 -19.44
C SER A 312 15.83 -10.65 -18.01
N MET A 313 14.88 -9.81 -17.58
CA MET A 313 14.06 -10.05 -16.40
C MET A 313 12.90 -11.00 -16.73
N GLU A 314 13.21 -12.28 -17.01
CA GLU A 314 12.17 -13.30 -17.18
C GLU A 314 11.44 -13.51 -15.83
N ASN A 315 10.22 -12.99 -15.70
CA ASN A 315 9.29 -13.37 -14.66
C ASN A 315 8.35 -14.49 -15.13
N TRP A 316 7.46 -14.97 -14.27
CA TRP A 316 6.52 -16.07 -14.56
C TRP A 316 5.47 -15.80 -15.66
N GLU A 317 5.30 -14.55 -16.07
CA GLU A 317 4.39 -14.10 -17.14
C GLU A 317 5.13 -13.45 -18.33
N GLY A 318 6.47 -13.42 -18.31
CA GLY A 318 7.30 -12.76 -19.30
C GLY A 318 7.07 -11.25 -19.43
N ASP A 319 6.74 -10.54 -18.34
CA ASP A 319 6.70 -9.07 -18.38
C ASP A 319 8.07 -8.51 -18.73
N ILE A 320 8.03 -7.33 -19.33
CA ILE A 320 9.20 -6.58 -19.75
C ILE A 320 9.22 -5.30 -18.95
N PRO A 321 10.31 -5.00 -18.21
CA PRO A 321 10.51 -3.70 -17.57
C PRO A 321 10.38 -2.57 -18.59
N ASP A 322 9.73 -1.47 -18.21
CA ASP A 322 9.50 -0.34 -19.11
C ASP A 322 10.71 0.59 -19.30
N VAL A 323 11.83 0.32 -18.63
CA VAL A 323 13.03 1.19 -18.65
C VAL A 323 13.57 1.38 -20.07
N GLU A 324 13.74 0.29 -20.82
CA GLU A 324 14.20 0.40 -22.21
C GLU A 324 13.13 1.01 -23.13
N TYR A 325 11.85 0.72 -22.86
CA TYR A 325 10.74 1.35 -23.57
C TYR A 325 10.79 2.87 -23.40
N GLY A 326 10.95 3.37 -22.17
CA GLY A 326 11.03 4.79 -21.84
C GLY A 326 12.19 5.49 -22.54
N ASP A 327 13.39 4.89 -22.50
CA ASP A 327 14.58 5.42 -23.19
C ASP A 327 14.36 5.56 -24.70
N ARG A 328 13.78 4.53 -25.34
CA ARG A 328 13.55 4.52 -26.80
C ARG A 328 12.45 5.49 -27.20
N MET A 329 11.37 5.57 -26.42
CA MET A 329 10.28 6.52 -26.66
C MET A 329 10.76 7.97 -26.48
N PHE A 330 11.63 8.23 -25.50
CA PHE A 330 12.26 9.54 -25.35
C PHE A 330 13.13 9.91 -26.55
N ALA A 331 13.94 8.97 -27.05
CA ALA A 331 14.77 9.21 -28.24
C ALA A 331 13.92 9.48 -29.50
N LEU A 332 12.78 8.82 -29.64
CA LEU A 332 11.87 8.94 -30.80
C LEU A 332 10.72 9.94 -30.57
N ARG A 333 10.80 10.79 -29.55
CA ARG A 333 9.69 11.67 -29.12
C ARG A 333 9.21 12.63 -30.21
N ALA A 334 10.01 12.98 -31.20
CA ALA A 334 9.61 13.86 -32.31
C ALA A 334 9.11 13.09 -33.55
N GLU A 335 9.18 11.76 -33.57
CA GLU A 335 8.91 10.92 -34.73
C GLU A 335 7.65 10.04 -34.53
N PRO A 336 6.93 9.67 -35.60
CA PRO A 336 5.95 8.60 -35.54
C PRO A 336 6.63 7.28 -35.17
N VAL A 337 6.10 6.58 -34.17
CA VAL A 337 6.70 5.33 -33.66
C VAL A 337 5.76 4.16 -33.87
N LYS A 338 6.27 3.11 -34.51
CA LYS A 338 5.58 1.82 -34.60
C LYS A 338 5.90 0.96 -33.38
N LEU A 339 4.88 0.64 -32.59
CA LEU A 339 4.95 -0.28 -31.47
C LEU A 339 4.37 -1.63 -31.86
N THR A 340 5.05 -2.71 -31.52
CA THR A 340 4.50 -4.06 -31.66
C THR A 340 3.97 -4.51 -30.31
N PHE A 341 2.69 -4.85 -30.28
CA PHE A 341 1.99 -5.37 -29.11
C PHE A 341 1.85 -6.89 -29.20
N ALA A 342 1.86 -7.57 -28.06
CA ALA A 342 1.47 -8.96 -27.91
C ALA A 342 0.19 -9.02 -27.06
N ARG A 343 -0.89 -9.59 -27.63
CA ARG A 343 -2.17 -9.79 -26.97
C ARG A 343 -2.29 -11.20 -26.41
N PRO A 344 -2.52 -11.38 -25.09
CA PRO A 344 -2.74 -12.70 -24.52
C PRO A 344 -4.05 -13.31 -25.03
N LYS A 345 -4.03 -14.59 -25.39
CA LYS A 345 -5.24 -15.34 -25.84
C LYS A 345 -6.30 -15.47 -24.75
N ASN A 346 -5.88 -15.51 -23.49
CA ASN A 346 -6.76 -15.53 -22.35
C ASN A 346 -6.46 -14.30 -21.47
N PRO A 347 -7.39 -13.33 -21.38
CA PRO A 347 -7.22 -12.14 -20.55
C PRO A 347 -7.00 -12.44 -19.05
N GLU A 348 -7.42 -13.62 -18.56
CA GLU A 348 -7.23 -14.08 -17.18
C GLU A 348 -5.91 -14.87 -16.98
N LYS A 349 -5.21 -15.23 -18.06
CA LYS A 349 -3.92 -15.92 -18.04
C LYS A 349 -2.96 -15.20 -18.99
N PRO A 350 -2.29 -14.13 -18.55
CA PRO A 350 -1.58 -13.19 -19.41
C PRO A 350 -0.25 -13.74 -19.97
N ARG A 351 -0.02 -15.06 -19.98
CA ARG A 351 1.16 -15.64 -20.64
C ARG A 351 1.12 -15.30 -22.14
N PRO A 352 2.19 -14.71 -22.69
CA PRO A 352 2.28 -14.37 -24.11
C PRO A 352 2.60 -15.58 -25.02
N GLU A 353 2.70 -16.80 -24.47
CA GLU A 353 2.91 -18.01 -25.28
C GLU A 353 1.73 -18.24 -26.23
N GLY A 354 1.99 -18.08 -27.53
CA GLY A 354 0.96 -18.12 -28.56
C GLY A 354 0.06 -16.87 -28.60
N ALA A 355 0.50 -15.75 -28.02
CA ALA A 355 -0.11 -14.44 -28.19
C ALA A 355 -0.09 -13.99 -29.66
N GLU A 356 -1.13 -13.28 -30.04
CA GLU A 356 -1.20 -12.61 -31.34
C GLU A 356 -0.39 -11.31 -31.26
N GLN A 357 0.49 -11.09 -32.24
CA GLN A 357 1.22 -9.83 -32.36
C GLN A 357 0.59 -8.94 -33.41
N PHE A 358 0.50 -7.66 -33.10
CA PHE A 358 -0.02 -6.64 -34.00
C PHE A 358 0.74 -5.33 -33.79
N ASP A 359 0.80 -4.51 -34.84
CA ASP A 359 1.50 -3.24 -34.82
C ASP A 359 0.50 -2.09 -34.67
N VAL A 360 0.87 -1.10 -33.86
CA VAL A 360 0.15 0.17 -33.70
C VAL A 360 1.15 1.30 -33.90
N THR A 361 0.79 2.28 -34.73
CA THR A 361 1.64 3.46 -34.98
C THR A 361 1.12 4.63 -34.17
N LEU A 362 1.99 5.23 -33.35
CA LEU A 362 1.70 6.41 -32.56
C LEU A 362 2.34 7.63 -33.21
N ALA A 363 1.53 8.65 -33.49
CA ALA A 363 2.03 9.93 -34.00
C ALA A 363 2.78 10.73 -32.91
N PRO A 364 3.62 11.70 -33.28
CA PRO A 364 4.11 12.71 -32.37
C PRO A 364 3.00 13.40 -31.60
N ARG A 365 3.13 13.43 -30.27
CA ARG A 365 2.21 14.11 -29.36
C ARG A 365 2.90 15.34 -28.79
N PRO A 366 2.53 16.56 -29.21
CA PRO A 366 3.04 17.77 -28.60
C PRO A 366 2.68 17.83 -27.11
N TYR A 367 3.54 18.47 -26.31
CA TYR A 367 3.13 18.93 -24.99
C TYR A 367 2.12 20.06 -25.16
N ARG A 368 1.13 20.14 -24.27
CA ARG A 368 0.22 21.27 -24.17
C ARG A 368 0.84 22.36 -23.32
N THR A 369 0.65 23.61 -23.70
CA THR A 369 1.22 24.78 -23.03
C THR A 369 0.24 25.96 -23.01
N LEU A 370 0.42 26.85 -22.03
CA LEU A 370 -0.22 28.17 -21.99
C LEU A 370 0.63 29.25 -22.65
N GLY A 371 1.91 28.95 -22.96
CA GLY A 371 2.89 29.93 -23.43
C GLY A 371 3.57 30.75 -22.32
N LEU A 372 3.50 30.27 -21.08
CA LEU A 372 4.19 30.88 -19.94
C LEU A 372 5.56 30.24 -19.74
N VAL A 373 6.60 31.07 -19.72
CA VAL A 373 7.93 30.66 -19.29
C VAL A 373 8.12 31.15 -17.85
N MET A 374 8.27 30.21 -16.93
CA MET A 374 8.37 30.53 -15.50
C MET A 374 9.82 30.73 -15.07
N THR A 375 10.03 31.41 -13.95
CA THR A 375 11.36 31.55 -13.34
C THR A 375 11.89 30.20 -12.85
N ILE A 376 13.17 29.92 -13.05
CA ILE A 376 13.85 28.79 -12.41
C ILE A 376 13.99 29.05 -10.90
N GLY A 377 13.67 28.05 -10.09
CA GLY A 377 13.89 28.06 -8.65
C GLY A 377 15.30 27.58 -8.28
N PRO A 378 15.62 27.56 -6.97
CA PRO A 378 16.89 27.02 -6.50
C PRO A 378 16.97 25.51 -6.69
N VAL A 379 18.20 25.00 -6.74
CA VAL A 379 18.51 23.60 -6.57
C VAL A 379 18.02 23.16 -5.19
N VAL A 380 17.18 22.14 -5.15
CA VAL A 380 16.56 21.60 -3.94
C VAL A 380 17.12 20.25 -3.54
N GLY A 381 17.87 19.61 -4.45
CA GLY A 381 18.54 18.34 -4.20
C GLY A 381 19.74 18.16 -5.11
N VAL A 382 20.82 17.62 -4.54
CA VAL A 382 21.99 17.13 -5.26
C VAL A 382 22.18 15.68 -4.88
N GLN A 383 22.27 14.81 -5.88
CA GLN A 383 22.34 13.38 -5.68
C GLN A 383 23.75 12.94 -5.29
N LYS A 384 23.86 12.06 -4.31
CA LYS A 384 25.12 11.46 -3.88
C LYS A 384 25.79 10.68 -5.02
N GLY A 385 27.09 10.85 -5.19
CA GLY A 385 27.89 10.24 -6.24
C GLY A 385 27.61 10.79 -7.64
N SER A 386 26.89 11.91 -7.76
CA SER A 386 26.58 12.52 -9.06
C SER A 386 27.68 13.46 -9.56
N PRO A 387 27.72 13.76 -10.88
CA PRO A 387 28.58 14.80 -11.41
C PRO A 387 28.39 16.16 -10.74
N ALA A 388 27.15 16.53 -10.38
CA ALA A 388 26.86 17.78 -9.68
C ALA A 388 27.47 17.81 -8.27
N GLU A 389 27.38 16.73 -7.50
CA GLU A 389 28.03 16.64 -6.18
C GLU A 389 29.56 16.76 -6.31
N ALA A 390 30.17 16.04 -7.25
CA ALA A 390 31.60 16.06 -7.49
C ALA A 390 32.11 17.46 -7.93
N ALA A 391 31.28 18.21 -8.66
CA ALA A 391 31.57 19.56 -9.10
C ALA A 391 31.28 20.64 -8.04
N GLY A 392 30.74 20.24 -6.87
CA GLY A 392 30.47 21.14 -5.75
C GLY A 392 29.21 21.98 -5.89
N VAL A 393 28.22 21.53 -6.66
CA VAL A 393 26.87 22.11 -6.68
C VAL A 393 26.20 21.88 -5.33
N GLN A 394 25.46 22.87 -4.85
CA GLN A 394 24.82 22.85 -3.53
C GLN A 394 23.33 23.15 -3.62
N ALA A 395 22.56 22.64 -2.65
CA ALA A 395 21.19 23.10 -2.48
C ALA A 395 21.17 24.61 -2.19
N GLY A 396 20.25 25.34 -2.83
CA GLY A 396 20.19 26.80 -2.80
C GLY A 396 20.83 27.48 -4.01
N ASP A 397 21.73 26.81 -4.75
CA ASP A 397 22.28 27.35 -5.99
C ASP A 397 21.17 27.58 -7.02
N VAL A 398 21.20 28.68 -7.79
CA VAL A 398 20.22 28.93 -8.87
C VAL A 398 20.93 28.88 -10.22
N LEU A 399 20.53 27.96 -11.09
CA LEU A 399 21.13 27.81 -12.42
C LEU A 399 20.80 29.00 -13.33
N GLN A 400 21.84 29.67 -13.84
CA GLN A 400 21.75 30.86 -14.69
C GLN A 400 22.00 30.53 -16.17
N ALA A 401 23.01 29.71 -16.46
CA ALA A 401 23.38 29.36 -17.84
C ALA A 401 24.01 27.96 -17.92
N ILE A 402 23.93 27.36 -19.10
CA ILE A 402 24.56 26.09 -19.47
C ILE A 402 25.40 26.37 -20.72
N ASN A 403 26.71 26.07 -20.70
CA ASN A 403 27.65 26.33 -21.78
C ASN A 403 27.65 27.79 -22.29
N GLY A 404 27.47 28.75 -21.37
CA GLY A 404 27.40 30.19 -21.67
C GLY A 404 26.07 30.67 -22.25
N GLU A 405 25.16 29.76 -22.57
CA GLU A 405 23.80 30.07 -23.00
C GLU A 405 22.87 30.14 -21.79
N PRO A 406 22.15 31.26 -21.56
CA PRO A 406 21.23 31.40 -20.44
C PRO A 406 20.21 30.27 -20.37
N VAL A 407 19.77 29.94 -19.15
CA VAL A 407 18.56 29.16 -18.95
C VAL A 407 17.41 29.94 -19.57
N ASP A 408 16.67 29.32 -20.47
CA ASP A 408 15.49 29.84 -21.14
C ASP A 408 14.23 29.37 -20.40
N ASP A 409 13.65 28.24 -20.81
CA ASP A 409 12.48 27.60 -20.20
C ASP A 409 12.91 26.48 -19.26
N PRO A 410 12.70 26.62 -17.94
CA PRO A 410 13.06 25.59 -16.96
C PRO A 410 12.37 24.25 -17.20
N LEU A 411 11.21 24.19 -17.89
CA LEU A 411 10.55 22.93 -18.23
C LEU A 411 11.27 22.17 -19.36
N ARG A 412 12.06 22.86 -20.19
CA ARG A 412 12.76 22.29 -21.35
C ARG A 412 14.20 21.89 -21.07
N LEU A 413 14.77 22.34 -19.95
CA LEU A 413 16.16 22.02 -19.58
C LEU A 413 16.48 20.52 -19.53
N PRO A 414 15.60 19.62 -19.03
CA PRO A 414 15.91 18.19 -19.04
C PRO A 414 16.20 17.63 -20.44
N GLU A 415 15.43 18.06 -21.45
CA GLU A 415 15.65 17.65 -22.85
C GLU A 415 16.94 18.24 -23.40
N ARG A 416 17.18 19.54 -23.19
CA ARG A 416 18.41 20.21 -23.60
C ARG A 416 19.65 19.56 -23.01
N VAL A 417 19.63 19.18 -21.73
CA VAL A 417 20.75 18.47 -21.08
C VAL A 417 20.91 17.06 -21.62
N ALA A 418 19.81 16.34 -21.90
CA ALA A 418 19.88 15.02 -22.50
C ALA A 418 20.50 15.05 -23.91
N GLU A 419 20.24 16.10 -24.70
CA GLU A 419 20.79 16.29 -26.06
C GLU A 419 22.29 16.58 -26.08
N LEU A 420 22.84 17.18 -25.02
CA LEU A 420 24.29 17.37 -24.86
C LEU A 420 25.04 16.04 -24.63
N GLY A 421 24.32 14.97 -24.30
CA GLY A 421 24.87 13.62 -24.15
C GLY A 421 25.90 13.55 -23.03
N THR A 422 27.09 13.03 -23.34
CA THR A 422 28.19 12.85 -22.36
C THR A 422 29.32 13.86 -22.53
N GLN A 423 29.07 14.96 -23.26
CA GLN A 423 30.04 16.04 -23.42
C GLN A 423 30.21 16.82 -22.12
N ASP A 424 31.37 17.42 -21.90
CA ASP A 424 31.58 18.28 -20.73
C ASP A 424 30.65 19.49 -20.82
N ILE A 425 30.00 19.82 -19.69
CA ILE A 425 29.05 20.93 -19.57
C ILE A 425 29.56 21.89 -18.51
N THR A 426 29.55 23.19 -18.82
CA THR A 426 29.79 24.26 -17.84
C THR A 426 28.47 24.85 -17.38
N LEU A 427 28.21 24.81 -16.07
CA LEU A 427 27.07 25.44 -15.43
C LEU A 427 27.52 26.76 -14.80
N GLN A 428 26.76 27.83 -15.04
CA GLN A 428 26.84 29.07 -14.26
C GLN A 428 25.74 29.07 -13.21
N LEU A 429 26.13 29.14 -11.95
CA LEU A 429 25.25 29.06 -10.79
C LEU A 429 25.33 30.38 -10.01
N LEU A 430 24.20 30.84 -9.49
CA LEU A 430 24.14 31.92 -8.53
C LEU A 430 24.06 31.33 -7.13
N ARG A 431 25.06 31.59 -6.29
CA ARG A 431 25.19 31.06 -4.94
C ARG A 431 25.05 32.16 -3.88
N GLY A 432 24.37 31.84 -2.78
CA GLY A 432 24.18 32.75 -1.64
C GLY A 432 22.85 33.52 -1.68
N GLU A 433 22.60 34.28 -0.62
CA GLU A 433 21.35 35.03 -0.42
C GLU A 433 21.61 36.55 -0.33
N GLY A 434 20.60 37.35 -0.70
CA GLY A 434 20.67 38.81 -0.59
C GLY A 434 21.81 39.44 -1.39
N GLU A 435 22.57 40.34 -0.74
CA GLU A 435 23.70 41.06 -1.36
C GLU A 435 24.99 40.23 -1.45
N ALA A 436 25.05 39.05 -0.79
CA ALA A 436 26.20 38.16 -0.80
C ALA A 436 26.16 37.12 -1.93
N LYS A 437 25.46 37.43 -3.03
CA LYS A 437 25.32 36.54 -4.19
C LYS A 437 26.59 36.57 -5.05
N GLU A 438 27.11 35.40 -5.36
CA GLU A 438 28.25 35.24 -6.28
C GLU A 438 27.90 34.29 -7.44
N THR A 439 28.54 34.51 -8.59
CA THR A 439 28.44 33.59 -9.73
C THR A 439 29.54 32.55 -9.61
N VAL A 440 29.15 31.27 -9.59
CA VAL A 440 30.04 30.12 -9.53
C VAL A 440 29.95 29.38 -10.85
N GLU A 441 31.09 29.14 -11.50
CA GLU A 441 31.17 28.29 -12.68
C GLU A 441 31.69 26.91 -12.30
N VAL A 442 30.97 25.88 -12.71
CA VAL A 442 31.37 24.48 -12.50
C VAL A 442 31.32 23.74 -13.82
N THR A 443 32.36 22.96 -14.12
CA THR A 443 32.38 22.09 -15.29
C THR A 443 32.26 20.65 -14.86
N LEU A 444 31.34 19.92 -15.46
CA LEU A 444 31.03 18.54 -15.10
C LEU A 444 30.69 17.72 -16.33
N LYS A 445 30.86 16.41 -16.21
CA LYS A 445 30.57 15.46 -17.27
C LYS A 445 29.28 14.70 -16.96
N PRO A 446 28.23 14.81 -17.78
CA PRO A 446 27.00 14.07 -17.57
C PRO A 446 27.23 12.57 -17.62
N ARG A 447 26.52 11.84 -16.77
CA ARG A 447 26.47 10.37 -16.81
C ARG A 447 25.26 9.90 -17.62
N LYS A 448 25.28 8.62 -18.00
CA LYS A 448 24.08 7.99 -18.57
C LYS A 448 22.99 7.91 -17.50
N SER A 449 21.76 8.26 -17.86
CA SER A 449 20.56 8.07 -17.04
C SER A 449 19.44 7.48 -17.88
N HIS A 450 18.50 6.81 -17.23
CA HIS A 450 17.30 6.28 -17.88
C HIS A 450 16.17 7.31 -17.84
N HIS A 451 15.37 7.35 -18.90
CA HIS A 451 14.13 8.10 -18.91
C HIS A 451 13.04 7.29 -18.20
N GLN A 452 12.46 7.87 -17.15
CA GLN A 452 11.36 7.24 -16.42
C GLN A 452 10.06 7.42 -17.20
N SER A 453 9.53 6.31 -17.71
CA SER A 453 8.18 6.25 -18.28
C SER A 453 7.14 6.40 -17.15
N ARG A 454 6.04 7.11 -17.42
CA ARG A 454 5.13 7.72 -16.43
C ARG A 454 4.79 6.90 -15.18
N MET A 455 5.34 7.35 -14.03
CA MET A 455 4.70 7.36 -12.71
C MET A 455 5.21 8.60 -11.95
N ARG A 456 4.51 9.73 -12.06
CA ARG A 456 4.90 10.99 -11.37
C ARG A 456 3.95 11.26 -10.21
N GLY A 457 4.51 11.69 -9.09
CA GLY A 457 3.79 11.98 -7.85
C GLY A 457 3.42 13.46 -7.75
N HIS A 458 2.43 13.75 -6.91
CA HIS A 458 2.12 15.12 -6.51
C HIS A 458 3.34 15.78 -5.84
N GLY A 459 3.68 17.01 -6.19
CA GLY A 459 4.83 17.70 -5.62
C GLY A 459 6.16 17.22 -6.20
N ASP A 460 6.16 16.64 -7.40
CA ASP A 460 7.39 16.25 -8.07
C ASP A 460 8.14 17.50 -8.55
N ARG A 461 9.46 17.35 -8.66
CA ARG A 461 10.40 18.40 -9.01
C ARG A 461 11.05 18.08 -10.34
N VAL A 462 11.72 19.06 -10.93
CA VAL A 462 12.44 18.82 -12.18
C VAL A 462 13.85 18.33 -11.87
N ALA A 463 14.25 17.24 -12.52
CA ALA A 463 15.59 16.69 -12.42
C ALA A 463 16.37 16.87 -13.72
N LEU A 464 17.65 17.21 -13.60
CA LEU A 464 18.64 16.97 -14.65
C LEU A 464 19.37 15.67 -14.28
N GLU A 465 18.71 14.54 -14.54
CA GLU A 465 19.19 13.19 -14.17
C GLU A 465 20.64 12.88 -14.59
N PRO A 466 21.11 13.28 -15.79
CA PRO A 466 22.51 13.09 -16.17
C PRO A 466 23.51 13.85 -15.29
N LEU A 467 23.09 14.92 -14.64
CA LEU A 467 23.94 15.74 -13.76
C LEU A 467 23.75 15.37 -12.28
N GLY A 468 22.58 14.82 -11.93
CA GLY A 468 22.18 14.50 -10.55
C GLY A 468 21.86 15.73 -9.72
N LEU A 469 21.19 16.71 -10.34
CA LEU A 469 20.66 17.90 -9.65
C LEU A 469 19.14 18.01 -9.89
N ALA A 470 18.41 18.48 -8.88
CA ALA A 470 16.97 18.72 -8.94
C ALA A 470 16.65 20.16 -8.49
N TYR A 471 15.68 20.80 -9.15
CA TYR A 471 15.26 22.18 -8.87
C TYR A 471 13.74 22.32 -8.92
N ASP A 472 13.24 23.35 -8.23
CA ASP A 472 11.84 23.77 -8.33
C ASP A 472 11.65 24.78 -9.46
N ILE A 473 10.43 24.87 -9.99
CA ILE A 473 10.04 25.94 -10.91
C ILE A 473 9.18 26.93 -10.13
N GLY A 474 9.55 28.21 -10.16
CA GLY A 474 8.83 29.27 -9.47
C GLY A 474 7.50 29.60 -10.14
N PHE A 475 6.68 30.37 -9.43
CA PHE A 475 5.36 30.81 -9.91
C PHE A 475 5.36 32.22 -10.52
N THR A 476 6.54 32.82 -10.70
CA THR A 476 6.67 34.11 -11.38
C THR A 476 6.95 33.88 -12.86
N VAL A 477 6.20 34.60 -13.70
CA VAL A 477 6.37 34.62 -15.15
C VAL A 477 7.68 35.33 -15.45
N LYS A 478 8.61 34.62 -16.08
CA LYS A 478 9.89 35.15 -16.55
C LYS A 478 9.73 35.73 -17.96
N ASP A 479 9.01 35.02 -18.82
CA ASP A 479 8.78 35.40 -20.21
C ASP A 479 7.43 34.86 -20.71
N VAL A 480 6.91 35.44 -21.79
CA VAL A 480 5.65 35.05 -22.41
C VAL A 480 5.89 34.81 -23.89
N VAL A 481 5.55 33.61 -24.36
CA VAL A 481 5.79 33.21 -25.76
C VAL A 481 4.90 34.04 -26.70
N ALA A 482 5.50 34.62 -27.74
CA ALA A 482 4.77 35.41 -28.73
C ALA A 482 3.68 34.59 -29.44
N GLY A 483 2.49 35.18 -29.62
CA GLY A 483 1.32 34.57 -30.24
C GLY A 483 0.59 33.53 -29.37
N SER A 484 1.09 33.26 -28.17
CA SER A 484 0.55 32.26 -27.26
C SER A 484 -0.77 32.67 -26.60
N PRO A 485 -1.50 31.72 -25.99
CA PRO A 485 -2.67 32.05 -25.16
C PRO A 485 -2.35 33.05 -24.05
N ALA A 486 -1.18 32.94 -23.41
CA ALA A 486 -0.76 33.84 -22.34
C ALA A 486 -0.58 35.29 -22.80
N GLU A 487 0.05 35.52 -23.95
CA GLU A 487 0.19 36.86 -24.52
C GLU A 487 -1.18 37.46 -24.86
N LYS A 488 -2.06 36.67 -25.49
CA LYS A 488 -3.42 37.10 -25.85
C LYS A 488 -4.28 37.43 -24.62
N ALA A 489 -4.05 36.73 -23.51
CA ALA A 489 -4.70 36.96 -22.24
C ALA A 489 -4.10 38.14 -21.46
N GLY A 490 -3.02 38.75 -21.97
CA GLY A 490 -2.39 39.94 -21.40
C GLY A 490 -1.44 39.66 -20.24
N LEU A 491 -0.97 38.42 -20.06
CA LEU A 491 0.06 38.10 -19.07
C LEU A 491 1.40 38.67 -19.50
N GLU A 492 2.21 39.10 -18.53
CA GLU A 492 3.47 39.80 -18.74
C GLU A 492 4.58 39.25 -17.82
N PRO A 493 5.87 39.38 -18.21
CA PRO A 493 6.98 39.13 -17.31
C PRO A 493 6.84 39.88 -15.97
N GLY A 494 7.02 39.17 -14.87
CA GLY A 494 6.88 39.68 -13.50
C GLY A 494 5.55 39.34 -12.83
N ASP A 495 4.54 38.88 -13.58
CA ASP A 495 3.30 38.35 -13.00
C ASP A 495 3.59 37.15 -12.10
N THR A 496 2.98 37.10 -10.92
CA THR A 496 3.13 35.96 -10.01
C THR A 496 1.81 35.22 -9.89
N ILE A 497 1.77 33.96 -10.34
CA ILE A 497 0.60 33.10 -10.25
C ILE A 497 0.44 32.62 -8.80
N GLU A 498 -0.76 32.80 -8.25
CA GLU A 498 -1.07 32.43 -6.86
C GLU A 498 -2.02 31.24 -6.78
N LYS A 499 -3.01 31.20 -7.70
CA LYS A 499 -4.02 30.14 -7.77
C LYS A 499 -4.37 29.81 -9.22
N LEU A 500 -5.00 28.66 -9.40
CA LEU A 500 -5.62 28.30 -10.66
C LEU A 500 -6.91 27.50 -10.49
N GLU A 501 -7.72 27.48 -11.54
CA GLU A 501 -8.89 26.63 -11.71
C GLU A 501 -8.86 25.98 -13.10
N PHE A 502 -9.31 24.73 -13.19
CA PHE A 502 -9.52 24.04 -14.46
C PHE A 502 -11.01 23.96 -14.78
N HIS A 503 -11.38 24.43 -15.97
CA HIS A 503 -12.76 24.50 -16.45
C HIS A 503 -12.88 23.69 -17.73
N ALA A 504 -13.55 22.53 -17.67
CA ALA A 504 -13.85 21.76 -18.89
C ALA A 504 -15.02 22.41 -19.64
N ALA A 505 -14.94 22.49 -20.97
CA ALA A 505 -16.04 23.06 -21.76
C ALA A 505 -17.29 22.16 -21.78
N ASP A 506 -17.12 20.84 -21.64
CA ASP A 506 -18.21 19.86 -21.52
C ASP A 506 -18.16 19.13 -20.17
N GLU A 507 -19.04 19.58 -19.28
CA GLU A 507 -19.17 19.06 -17.91
C GLU A 507 -19.59 17.58 -17.87
N ALA A 508 -20.31 17.09 -18.89
CA ALA A 508 -20.71 15.69 -18.95
C ALA A 508 -19.51 14.79 -19.29
N LYS A 509 -18.67 15.21 -20.25
CA LYS A 509 -17.41 14.52 -20.56
C LYS A 509 -16.41 14.58 -19.42
N ARG A 510 -16.40 15.69 -18.67
CA ARG A 510 -15.61 15.84 -17.45
C ARG A 510 -16.00 14.82 -16.39
N VAL A 511 -17.30 14.62 -16.15
CA VAL A 511 -17.78 13.64 -15.17
C VAL A 511 -17.43 12.22 -15.60
N GLU A 512 -17.54 11.91 -16.90
CA GLU A 512 -17.13 10.62 -17.46
C GLU A 512 -15.60 10.38 -17.34
N SER A 513 -14.78 11.42 -17.51
CA SER A 513 -13.32 11.32 -17.34
C SER A 513 -12.87 11.34 -15.86
N ALA A 514 -13.60 12.04 -14.98
CA ALA A 514 -13.23 12.28 -13.59
C ALA A 514 -13.54 11.11 -12.64
N THR A 515 -14.42 10.17 -12.99
CA THR A 515 -14.84 9.04 -12.13
C THR A 515 -13.71 8.07 -11.76
N LYS A 516 -12.52 8.19 -12.34
CA LYS A 516 -11.48 7.16 -12.22
C LYS A 516 -10.20 7.58 -11.48
N ILE A 517 -9.70 8.81 -11.59
CA ILE A 517 -8.50 9.30 -10.83
C ILE A 517 -8.57 10.82 -10.51
N ASP A 518 -9.52 11.58 -11.06
CA ASP A 518 -9.40 13.04 -11.22
C ASP A 518 -10.30 13.92 -10.34
N SER A 519 -10.91 13.34 -9.31
CA SER A 519 -11.86 14.06 -8.43
C SER A 519 -11.21 15.22 -7.65
N PHE A 520 -9.87 15.28 -7.57
CA PHE A 520 -9.14 16.33 -6.88
C PHE A 520 -9.07 17.65 -7.68
N TRP A 521 -8.84 17.58 -9.00
CA TRP A 521 -8.66 18.76 -9.87
C TRP A 521 -9.96 19.27 -10.46
N TYR A 522 -10.93 18.38 -10.64
CA TYR A 522 -12.23 18.68 -11.24
C TYR A 522 -13.38 18.67 -10.22
N GLY A 523 -13.18 19.24 -9.03
CA GLY A 523 -14.28 19.40 -8.06
C GLY A 523 -15.53 20.02 -8.71
N PRO A 524 -16.75 19.72 -8.24
CA PRO A 524 -18.01 20.05 -8.92
C PRO A 524 -18.27 21.56 -9.18
N ASP A 525 -17.39 22.45 -8.71
CA ASP A 525 -17.47 23.90 -8.91
C ASP A 525 -16.15 24.53 -9.41
N GLY A 526 -15.18 23.74 -9.90
CA GLY A 526 -13.82 24.22 -10.20
C GLY A 526 -13.11 24.59 -8.89
N LYS A 527 -12.50 23.61 -8.22
CA LYS A 527 -11.80 23.86 -6.95
C LYS A 527 -10.66 24.84 -7.21
N GLU A 528 -10.66 25.99 -6.54
CA GLU A 528 -9.51 26.88 -6.50
C GLU A 528 -8.31 26.11 -5.92
N VAL A 529 -7.30 25.87 -6.75
CA VAL A 529 -6.05 25.26 -6.32
C VAL A 529 -5.13 26.38 -5.86
N ASN A 530 -4.95 26.49 -4.55
CA ASN A 530 -4.00 27.42 -3.97
C ASN A 530 -2.59 26.83 -4.02
N LEU A 531 -1.76 27.36 -4.91
CA LEU A 531 -0.45 26.77 -5.23
C LEU A 531 0.50 26.75 -4.03
N ARG A 532 0.35 27.69 -3.09
CA ARG A 532 1.19 27.79 -1.89
C ARG A 532 0.69 26.93 -0.72
N GLU A 533 -0.61 26.69 -0.63
CA GLU A 533 -1.21 25.91 0.46
C GLU A 533 -1.23 24.41 0.13
N GLU A 534 -1.36 24.06 -1.15
CA GLU A 534 -1.54 22.67 -1.58
C GLU A 534 -0.23 21.98 -2.00
N LEU A 535 0.94 22.62 -1.82
CA LEU A 535 2.27 22.06 -2.09
C LEU A 535 2.50 21.62 -3.56
N PHE A 536 1.83 22.27 -4.50
CA PHE A 536 2.07 22.05 -5.92
C PHE A 536 3.37 22.70 -6.39
N THR A 537 3.97 22.15 -7.44
CA THR A 537 4.99 22.81 -8.24
C THR A 537 4.40 23.20 -9.60
N TRP A 538 5.01 24.18 -10.29
CA TRP A 538 4.60 24.48 -11.67
C TRP A 538 4.79 23.28 -12.61
N PHE A 539 5.77 22.43 -12.32
CA PHE A 539 5.97 21.18 -13.05
C PHE A 539 4.77 20.24 -12.89
N ASP A 540 4.22 20.09 -11.68
CA ASP A 540 3.02 19.28 -11.44
C ASP A 540 1.83 19.77 -12.26
N ILE A 541 1.60 21.09 -12.28
CA ILE A 541 0.52 21.73 -13.04
C ILE A 541 0.69 21.46 -14.52
N HIS A 542 1.90 21.63 -15.04
CA HIS A 542 2.22 21.34 -16.43
C HIS A 542 1.96 19.87 -16.77
N GLN A 543 2.33 18.92 -15.89
CA GLN A 543 2.07 17.50 -16.10
C GLN A 543 0.57 17.18 -16.12
N HIS A 544 -0.19 17.71 -15.16
CA HIS A 544 -1.63 17.49 -15.10
C HIS A 544 -2.35 18.03 -16.33
N MET A 545 -1.96 19.22 -16.82
CA MET A 545 -2.51 19.79 -18.06
C MET A 545 -2.34 18.86 -19.27
N GLN A 546 -1.35 17.97 -19.28
CA GLN A 546 -1.18 16.99 -20.35
C GLN A 546 -2.25 15.91 -20.35
N ASP A 547 -2.87 15.65 -19.22
CA ASP A 547 -3.84 14.57 -19.07
C ASP A 547 -5.28 15.08 -19.04
N MET A 548 -5.50 16.39 -19.17
CA MET A 548 -6.81 17.04 -19.21
C MET A 548 -7.44 17.03 -20.60
N LEU A 549 -8.77 17.23 -20.65
CA LEU A 549 -9.51 17.30 -21.91
C LEU A 549 -8.96 18.42 -22.83
N PRO A 550 -8.90 18.21 -24.15
CA PRO A 550 -8.40 19.19 -25.12
C PRO A 550 -9.06 20.58 -25.04
N ASP A 551 -10.29 20.66 -24.57
CA ASP A 551 -11.09 21.88 -24.43
C ASP A 551 -11.08 22.45 -23.00
N THR A 552 -10.23 21.93 -22.10
CA THR A 552 -10.09 22.48 -20.75
C THR A 552 -9.43 23.86 -20.78
N GLU A 553 -10.13 24.87 -20.26
CA GLU A 553 -9.59 26.20 -19.98
C GLU A 553 -8.95 26.23 -18.59
N VAL A 554 -7.87 26.98 -18.47
CA VAL A 554 -7.15 27.24 -17.22
C VAL A 554 -7.37 28.69 -16.84
N LYS A 555 -8.02 28.93 -15.71
CA LYS A 555 -8.16 30.27 -15.15
C LYS A 555 -7.07 30.49 -14.11
N LEU A 556 -6.22 31.46 -14.34
CA LEU A 556 -5.12 31.85 -13.48
C LEU A 556 -5.50 33.07 -12.65
N PHE A 557 -5.11 33.05 -11.38
CA PHE A 557 -5.17 34.19 -10.48
C PHE A 557 -3.74 34.62 -10.22
N TYR A 558 -3.41 35.86 -10.54
CA TYR A 558 -2.05 36.36 -10.46
C TYR A 558 -1.98 37.75 -9.86
N THR A 559 -0.80 38.11 -9.35
CA THR A 559 -0.52 39.44 -8.82
C THR A 559 0.43 40.19 -9.74
N ARG A 560 0.02 41.40 -10.14
CA ARG A 560 0.82 42.37 -10.91
C ARG A 560 0.99 43.66 -10.11
N GLY A 561 2.21 44.02 -9.77
CA GLY A 561 2.49 45.25 -9.01
C GLY A 561 1.73 45.34 -7.68
N GLY A 562 1.46 44.20 -7.04
CA GLY A 562 0.70 44.11 -5.78
C GLY A 562 -0.83 44.13 -5.92
N LYS A 563 -1.37 44.11 -7.15
CA LYS A 563 -2.81 43.99 -7.42
C LYS A 563 -3.13 42.60 -7.95
N SER A 564 -4.22 42.01 -7.45
CA SER A 564 -4.72 40.72 -7.94
C SER A 564 -5.52 40.90 -9.23
N GLU A 565 -5.22 40.07 -10.21
CA GLU A 565 -5.86 40.00 -11.53
C GLU A 565 -6.13 38.53 -11.90
N THR A 566 -6.89 38.32 -12.97
CA THR A 566 -7.25 36.98 -13.46
C THR A 566 -7.18 36.90 -14.97
N ALA A 567 -6.71 35.78 -15.51
CA ALA A 567 -6.74 35.50 -16.94
C ALA A 567 -7.25 34.07 -17.18
N THR A 568 -8.04 33.86 -18.23
CA THR A 568 -8.51 32.52 -18.62
C THR A 568 -7.90 32.16 -19.97
N LEU A 569 -7.32 30.96 -20.05
CA LEU A 569 -6.48 30.54 -21.16
C LEU A 569 -6.83 29.12 -21.58
N ALA A 570 -6.94 28.88 -22.88
CA ALA A 570 -6.99 27.53 -23.42
C ALA A 570 -5.56 27.00 -23.64
N ALA A 571 -5.28 25.78 -23.19
CA ALA A 571 -4.00 25.13 -23.46
C ALA A 571 -3.90 24.71 -24.93
N VAL A 572 -2.80 25.06 -25.58
CA VAL A 572 -2.54 24.74 -27.00
C VAL A 572 -1.36 23.79 -27.12
N ASP A 573 -1.27 23.08 -28.24
CA ASP A 573 -0.10 22.25 -28.55
C ASP A 573 1.14 23.13 -28.71
N ALA A 574 2.25 22.71 -28.10
CA ALA A 574 3.52 23.39 -28.16
C ALA A 574 4.24 23.08 -29.48
N ASP A 575 4.88 24.09 -30.05
CA ASP A 575 5.72 23.90 -31.22
C ASP A 575 6.98 23.11 -30.89
N ALA A 576 7.22 22.07 -31.69
CA ALA A 576 8.43 21.23 -31.69
C ALA A 576 8.84 20.67 -30.30
N TRP A 577 7.88 20.47 -29.39
CA TRP A 577 8.14 19.90 -28.07
C TRP A 577 7.14 18.79 -27.78
N PHE A 578 7.64 17.58 -27.60
CA PHE A 578 6.82 16.38 -27.69
C PHE A 578 6.90 15.51 -26.45
N ASN A 579 5.75 15.06 -25.99
CA ASN A 579 5.61 14.14 -24.88
C ASN A 579 6.01 12.72 -25.30
N PRO A 580 7.02 12.11 -24.64
CA PRO A 580 7.53 10.78 -25.00
C PRO A 580 6.58 9.65 -24.61
N ASP A 581 5.71 9.83 -23.61
CA ASP A 581 4.85 8.77 -23.10
C ASP A 581 3.70 8.42 -24.05
N ARG A 582 3.34 9.35 -24.95
CA ARG A 582 2.26 9.23 -25.95
C ARG A 582 0.89 8.83 -25.40
N GLY A 583 0.67 8.89 -24.09
CA GLY A 583 -0.60 8.53 -23.45
C GLY A 583 -0.75 7.06 -23.07
N LEU A 584 0.28 6.22 -23.22
CA LEU A 584 0.25 4.84 -22.73
C LEU A 584 0.52 4.81 -21.21
N LEU A 585 -0.19 3.91 -20.52
CA LEU A 585 -0.02 3.63 -19.09
C LEU A 585 0.12 2.13 -18.88
N PHE A 586 1.10 1.76 -18.06
CA PHE A 586 1.42 0.37 -17.82
C PHE A 586 1.14 -0.07 -16.38
N GLN A 587 1.02 -1.38 -16.21
CA GLN A 587 0.89 -2.04 -14.93
C GLN A 587 2.24 -2.03 -14.20
N VAL A 588 2.18 -2.06 -12.87
CA VAL A 588 3.35 -2.34 -12.04
C VAL A 588 3.93 -3.71 -12.44
N TYR A 589 5.26 -3.79 -12.50
CA TYR A 589 5.96 -5.04 -12.75
C TYR A 589 5.80 -5.97 -11.54
N ASP A 590 5.31 -7.18 -11.79
CA ASP A 590 5.12 -8.22 -10.77
C ASP A 590 6.04 -9.43 -11.02
N GLU A 591 6.37 -10.18 -9.98
CA GLU A 591 7.05 -11.47 -10.05
C GLU A 591 6.18 -12.54 -9.39
N LEU A 592 6.47 -13.83 -9.64
CA LEU A 592 5.83 -14.93 -8.94
C LEU A 592 6.80 -15.56 -7.98
N HIS A 593 6.41 -15.55 -6.72
CA HIS A 593 7.07 -16.37 -5.73
C HIS A 593 6.45 -17.77 -5.78
N GLN A 594 7.08 -18.67 -6.54
CA GLN A 594 6.70 -20.08 -6.62
C GLN A 594 7.86 -21.00 -6.26
N VAL A 595 7.53 -22.12 -5.61
CA VAL A 595 8.48 -23.20 -5.32
C VAL A 595 8.00 -24.52 -5.91
N ASP A 596 8.95 -25.39 -6.28
CA ASP A 596 8.66 -26.61 -7.04
C ASP A 596 7.82 -27.64 -6.25
N SER A 597 7.96 -27.68 -4.92
CA SER A 597 7.30 -28.66 -4.06
C SER A 597 6.83 -28.07 -2.75
N LEU A 598 5.80 -28.68 -2.14
CA LEU A 598 5.32 -28.29 -0.82
C LEU A 598 6.43 -28.42 0.25
N VAL A 599 7.29 -29.43 0.13
CA VAL A 599 8.42 -29.62 1.06
C VAL A 599 9.42 -28.46 0.95
N ALA A 600 9.74 -28.04 -0.27
CA ALA A 600 10.59 -26.87 -0.51
C ALA A 600 9.94 -25.56 -0.05
N ALA A 601 8.62 -25.51 0.07
CA ALA A 601 7.88 -24.34 0.53
C ALA A 601 7.99 -24.11 2.05
N PHE A 602 8.22 -25.15 2.85
CA PHE A 602 8.21 -25.03 4.32
C PHE A 602 9.24 -24.04 4.88
N PRO A 603 10.51 -24.02 4.45
CA PRO A 603 11.47 -23.02 4.93
C PRO A 603 11.00 -21.59 4.66
N ALA A 604 10.55 -21.31 3.42
CA ALA A 604 10.03 -20.00 3.04
C ALA A 604 8.74 -19.65 3.81
N ALA A 605 7.85 -20.62 4.03
CA ALA A 605 6.62 -20.46 4.80
C ALA A 605 6.88 -20.16 6.28
N ILE A 606 7.80 -20.88 6.92
CA ILE A 606 8.20 -20.63 8.31
C ILE A 606 8.81 -19.24 8.44
N GLU A 607 9.74 -18.89 7.55
CA GLU A 607 10.36 -17.57 7.54
C GLU A 607 9.32 -16.47 7.35
N ARG A 608 8.37 -16.70 6.44
CA ARG A 608 7.26 -15.79 6.23
C ARG A 608 6.39 -15.62 7.49
N THR A 609 6.00 -16.71 8.15
CA THR A 609 5.23 -16.63 9.40
C THR A 609 5.99 -15.90 10.49
N LYS A 610 7.31 -16.14 10.64
CA LYS A 610 8.16 -15.40 11.58
C LYS A 610 8.19 -13.90 11.31
N GLN A 611 8.28 -13.50 10.04
CA GLN A 611 8.24 -12.09 9.64
C GLN A 611 6.91 -11.43 10.02
N GLU A 612 5.78 -12.09 9.76
CA GLU A 612 4.47 -11.55 10.16
C GLU A 612 4.33 -11.42 11.69
N LEU A 613 4.81 -12.41 12.44
CA LEU A 613 4.85 -12.33 13.90
C LEU A 613 5.71 -11.15 14.38
N GLY A 614 6.90 -10.98 13.78
CA GLY A 614 7.81 -9.89 14.09
C GLY A 614 7.20 -8.51 13.85
N ARG A 615 6.45 -8.34 12.74
CA ARG A 615 5.75 -7.10 12.41
C ARG A 615 4.66 -6.77 13.42
N VAL A 616 3.78 -7.74 13.72
CA VAL A 616 2.71 -7.54 14.71
C VAL A 616 3.30 -7.18 16.07
N ALA A 617 4.34 -7.90 16.52
CA ALA A 617 5.01 -7.60 17.78
C ALA A 617 5.67 -6.21 17.80
N ALA A 618 6.32 -5.80 16.70
CA ALA A 618 6.93 -4.48 16.57
C ALA A 618 5.87 -3.36 16.61
N MET A 619 4.75 -3.53 15.91
CA MET A 619 3.64 -2.58 15.90
C MET A 619 3.02 -2.45 17.30
N LEU A 620 2.74 -3.57 17.99
CA LEU A 620 2.25 -3.56 19.37
C LEU A 620 3.23 -2.85 20.31
N LYS A 621 4.54 -3.14 20.20
CA LYS A 621 5.56 -2.46 21.00
C LYS A 621 5.53 -0.94 20.77
N LYS A 622 5.46 -0.50 19.51
CA LYS A 622 5.39 0.93 19.16
C LYS A 622 4.13 1.59 19.74
N LEU A 623 2.98 0.92 19.67
CA LEU A 623 1.71 1.36 20.26
C LEU A 623 1.82 1.52 21.78
N PHE A 624 2.36 0.53 22.50
CA PHE A 624 2.56 0.59 23.95
C PHE A 624 3.58 1.66 24.38
N THR A 625 4.60 1.92 23.56
CA THR A 625 5.58 2.99 23.83
C THR A 625 5.07 4.39 23.47
N GLY A 626 3.86 4.54 22.93
CA GLY A 626 3.31 5.82 22.49
C GLY A 626 3.94 6.39 21.22
N LYS A 627 4.81 5.62 20.53
CA LYS A 627 5.41 6.02 19.25
C LYS A 627 4.41 6.03 18.09
N VAL A 628 3.30 5.30 18.23
CA VAL A 628 2.22 5.21 17.23
C VAL A 628 0.88 5.51 17.90
N SER A 629 0.10 6.40 17.29
CA SER A 629 -1.24 6.74 17.77
C SER A 629 -2.23 5.59 17.50
N PRO A 630 -3.12 5.24 18.46
CA PRO A 630 -4.20 4.28 18.25
C PRO A 630 -5.16 4.63 17.10
N LYS A 631 -5.22 5.90 16.67
CA LYS A 631 -6.00 6.34 15.50
C LYS A 631 -5.53 5.74 14.18
N HIS A 632 -4.32 5.18 14.13
CA HIS A 632 -3.82 4.49 12.95
C HIS A 632 -4.22 3.01 12.89
N LEU A 633 -4.83 2.46 13.95
CA LEU A 633 -5.36 1.10 13.93
C LEU A 633 -6.61 1.03 13.02
N GLY A 634 -6.66 -0.01 12.19
CA GLY A 634 -7.82 -0.34 11.37
C GLY A 634 -8.78 -1.25 12.14
N GLY A 635 -10.08 -0.97 12.02
CA GLY A 635 -11.15 -1.80 12.56
C GLY A 635 -11.65 -2.88 11.59
N PRO A 636 -12.82 -3.48 11.88
CA PRO A 636 -13.41 -4.53 11.05
C PRO A 636 -13.68 -4.11 9.59
N ILE A 637 -13.98 -2.82 9.35
CA ILE A 637 -14.26 -2.32 8.00
C ILE A 637 -12.97 -2.24 7.18
N ALA A 638 -11.89 -1.74 7.78
CA ALA A 638 -10.57 -1.76 7.16
C ALA A 638 -10.11 -3.19 6.83
N ILE A 639 -10.30 -4.13 7.76
CA ILE A 639 -9.97 -5.56 7.54
C ILE A 639 -10.80 -6.14 6.38
N ALA A 640 -12.11 -5.90 6.34
CA ALA A 640 -12.98 -6.40 5.27
C ALA A 640 -12.60 -5.82 3.90
N THR A 641 -12.23 -4.53 3.86
CA THR A 641 -11.80 -3.85 2.63
C THR A 641 -10.50 -4.44 2.09
N VAL A 642 -9.49 -4.62 2.96
CA VAL A 642 -8.23 -5.26 2.58
C VAL A 642 -8.47 -6.70 2.15
N ALA A 643 -9.23 -7.48 2.92
CA ALA A 643 -9.53 -8.88 2.59
C ALA A 643 -10.24 -9.03 1.24
N GLY A 644 -11.21 -8.14 0.94
CA GLY A 644 -11.90 -8.10 -0.34
C GLY A 644 -10.97 -7.76 -1.50
N SER A 645 -10.04 -6.82 -1.30
CA SER A 645 -9.02 -6.45 -2.28
C SER A 645 -8.04 -7.60 -2.56
N GLU A 646 -7.54 -8.27 -1.52
CA GLU A 646 -6.66 -9.43 -1.67
C GLU A 646 -7.38 -10.62 -2.33
N ALA A 647 -8.66 -10.84 -2.01
CA ALA A 647 -9.48 -11.86 -2.67
C ALA A 647 -9.76 -11.56 -4.15
N ALA A 648 -9.77 -10.29 -4.54
CA ALA A 648 -9.89 -9.86 -5.93
C ALA A 648 -8.61 -10.11 -6.73
N GLN A 649 -7.44 -10.08 -6.08
CA GLN A 649 -6.14 -10.38 -6.71
C GLN A 649 -5.94 -11.88 -6.93
N GLY A 650 -6.51 -12.73 -6.08
CA GLY A 650 -6.49 -14.18 -6.29
C GLY A 650 -6.54 -14.98 -4.98
N VAL A 651 -6.72 -16.29 -5.12
CA VAL A 651 -6.69 -17.21 -3.98
C VAL A 651 -5.32 -17.24 -3.29
N PRO A 652 -4.16 -17.24 -4.00
CA PRO A 652 -2.85 -17.21 -3.35
C PRO A 652 -2.63 -15.94 -2.50
N GLN A 653 -3.05 -14.77 -2.99
CA GLN A 653 -3.01 -13.52 -2.23
C GLN A 653 -3.90 -13.58 -1.00
N LEU A 654 -5.13 -14.05 -1.15
CA LEU A 654 -6.02 -14.26 -0.01
C LEU A 654 -5.38 -15.19 1.02
N MET A 655 -4.75 -16.30 0.61
CA MET A 655 -4.02 -17.18 1.53
C MET A 655 -2.92 -16.42 2.27
N MET A 656 -2.11 -15.61 1.59
CA MET A 656 -1.09 -14.77 2.23
C MET A 656 -1.66 -13.74 3.20
N PHE A 657 -2.84 -13.20 2.92
CA PHE A 657 -3.56 -12.36 3.86
C PHE A 657 -4.03 -13.15 5.09
N LEU A 658 -4.51 -14.39 4.91
CA LEU A 658 -4.85 -15.28 6.03
C LEU A 658 -3.62 -15.67 6.86
N VAL A 659 -2.44 -15.80 6.25
CA VAL A 659 -1.17 -16.00 6.98
C VAL A 659 -0.91 -14.82 7.93
N PHE A 660 -1.03 -13.59 7.43
CA PHE A 660 -0.89 -12.38 8.23
C PHE A 660 -1.92 -12.35 9.37
N LEU A 661 -3.20 -12.59 9.07
CA LEU A 661 -4.27 -12.57 10.07
C LEU A 661 -4.07 -13.66 11.13
N SER A 662 -3.69 -14.87 10.73
CA SER A 662 -3.45 -15.99 11.64
C SER A 662 -2.27 -15.72 12.58
N ALA A 663 -1.19 -15.12 12.07
CA ALA A 663 -0.07 -14.67 12.91
C ALA A 663 -0.49 -13.58 13.90
N ASN A 664 -1.33 -12.63 13.47
CA ASN A 664 -1.86 -11.58 14.32
C ASN A 664 -2.74 -12.14 15.43
N LEU A 665 -3.69 -13.02 15.10
CA LEU A 665 -4.54 -13.71 16.09
C LEU A 665 -3.73 -14.55 17.07
N ALA A 666 -2.66 -15.22 16.61
CA ALA A 666 -1.77 -15.96 17.50
C ALA A 666 -1.11 -15.04 18.55
N ILE A 667 -0.59 -13.87 18.15
CA ILE A 667 0.02 -12.92 19.10
C ILE A 667 -1.04 -12.29 20.01
N LEU A 668 -2.14 -11.81 19.45
CA LEU A 668 -3.19 -11.15 20.22
C LEU A 668 -3.80 -12.09 21.24
N ASN A 669 -4.14 -13.32 20.86
CA ASN A 669 -4.70 -14.30 21.79
C ASN A 669 -3.68 -14.74 22.85
N PHE A 670 -2.37 -14.63 22.58
CA PHE A 670 -1.34 -14.91 23.58
C PHE A 670 -1.09 -13.76 24.56
N LEU A 671 -1.64 -12.56 24.32
CA LEU A 671 -1.50 -11.45 25.27
C LEU A 671 -2.14 -11.81 26.62
N PRO A 672 -1.57 -11.33 27.75
CA PRO A 672 -2.08 -11.61 29.10
C PRO A 672 -3.34 -10.79 29.41
N ILE A 673 -4.34 -10.87 28.54
CA ILE A 673 -5.63 -10.19 28.66
C ILE A 673 -6.64 -11.26 29.11
N PRO A 674 -7.27 -11.12 30.29
CA PRO A 674 -8.18 -12.11 30.88
C PRO A 674 -9.32 -12.64 29.99
N ALA A 675 -9.69 -11.90 28.94
CA ALA A 675 -10.71 -12.29 27.97
C ALA A 675 -10.19 -13.13 26.78
N LEU A 676 -8.86 -13.34 26.72
CA LEU A 676 -8.16 -14.08 25.67
C LEU A 676 -7.43 -15.28 26.28
N ASP A 677 -7.02 -16.23 25.44
CA ASP A 677 -6.31 -17.45 25.84
C ASP A 677 -5.12 -17.18 26.76
N GLY A 678 -4.32 -16.16 26.47
CA GLY A 678 -3.15 -15.77 27.23
C GLY A 678 -3.49 -15.29 28.64
N GLY A 679 -4.67 -14.71 28.85
CA GLY A 679 -5.17 -14.40 30.19
C GLY A 679 -5.45 -15.65 31.02
N HIS A 680 -6.11 -16.64 30.43
CA HIS A 680 -6.33 -17.94 31.09
C HIS A 680 -5.01 -18.67 31.36
N LEU A 681 -4.04 -18.58 30.44
CA LEU A 681 -2.71 -19.12 30.61
C LEU A 681 -1.99 -18.51 31.83
N VAL A 682 -2.10 -17.20 32.06
CA VAL A 682 -1.53 -16.54 33.24
C VAL A 682 -2.11 -17.11 34.54
N PHE A 683 -3.43 -17.31 34.61
CA PHE A 683 -4.06 -17.90 35.81
C PHE A 683 -3.62 -19.36 36.03
N LEU A 684 -3.44 -20.14 34.97
CA LEU A 684 -2.95 -21.51 35.07
C LEU A 684 -1.47 -21.60 35.44
N LEU A 685 -0.64 -20.68 34.94
CA LEU A 685 0.76 -20.58 35.36
C LEU A 685 0.85 -20.21 36.85
N TRP A 686 0.02 -19.28 37.30
CA TRP A 686 -0.10 -18.95 38.72
C TRP A 686 -0.52 -20.15 39.56
N GLU A 687 -1.55 -20.90 39.12
CA GLU A 687 -1.98 -22.13 39.79
C GLU A 687 -0.87 -23.18 39.83
N GLY A 688 -0.14 -23.36 38.72
CA GLY A 688 0.99 -24.29 38.64
C GLY A 688 2.14 -23.93 39.58
N ILE A 689 2.40 -22.64 39.80
CA ILE A 689 3.45 -22.16 40.71
C ILE A 689 2.99 -22.21 42.18
N THR A 690 1.77 -21.80 42.46
CA THR A 690 1.26 -21.64 43.84
C THR A 690 0.56 -22.89 44.39
N GLY A 691 0.25 -23.86 43.53
CA GLY A 691 -0.55 -25.04 43.85
C GLY A 691 -2.00 -24.72 44.21
N LYS A 692 -2.45 -23.47 44.04
CA LYS A 692 -3.79 -23.01 44.40
C LYS A 692 -4.45 -22.33 43.20
N PRO A 693 -5.72 -22.66 42.88
CA PRO A 693 -6.44 -21.98 41.81
C PRO A 693 -6.61 -20.49 42.16
N ALA A 694 -6.65 -19.65 41.13
CA ALA A 694 -6.97 -18.24 41.30
C ALA A 694 -8.41 -18.08 41.83
N ASP A 695 -8.66 -17.01 42.60
CA ASP A 695 -10.00 -16.70 43.09
C ASP A 695 -10.95 -16.48 41.90
N GLU A 696 -12.02 -17.28 41.83
CA GLU A 696 -13.04 -17.23 40.78
C GLU A 696 -13.64 -15.83 40.63
N ARG A 697 -13.78 -15.08 41.72
CA ARG A 697 -14.28 -13.69 41.69
C ARG A 697 -13.29 -12.76 41.03
N VAL A 698 -12.01 -12.93 41.33
CA VAL A 698 -10.93 -12.12 40.74
C VAL A 698 -10.81 -12.43 39.26
N GLN A 699 -10.80 -13.72 38.88
CA GLN A 699 -10.77 -14.15 37.49
C GLN A 699 -11.99 -13.63 36.71
N GLY A 700 -13.21 -13.80 37.24
CA GLY A 700 -14.43 -13.31 36.60
C GLY A 700 -14.47 -11.79 36.44
N THR A 701 -14.01 -11.04 37.46
CA THR A 701 -13.95 -9.57 37.40
C THR A 701 -12.93 -9.11 36.36
N LEU A 702 -11.73 -9.70 36.36
CA LEU A 702 -10.68 -9.39 35.39
C LEU A 702 -11.11 -9.75 33.96
N THR A 703 -11.80 -10.87 33.78
CA THR A 703 -12.38 -11.28 32.49
C THR A 703 -13.40 -10.25 31.99
N LEU A 704 -14.32 -9.81 32.85
CA LEU A 704 -15.31 -8.80 32.49
C LEU A 704 -14.66 -7.45 32.14
N ILE A 705 -13.64 -7.02 32.89
CA ILE A 705 -12.84 -5.83 32.57
C ILE A 705 -12.19 -6.00 31.19
N GLY A 706 -11.55 -7.16 30.95
CA GLY A 706 -10.91 -7.49 29.68
C GLY A 706 -11.88 -7.42 28.50
N VAL A 707 -13.04 -8.07 28.61
CA VAL A 707 -14.10 -8.04 27.57
C VAL A 707 -14.59 -6.62 27.35
N THR A 708 -14.82 -5.85 28.42
CA THR A 708 -15.29 -4.45 28.32
C THR A 708 -14.26 -3.57 27.61
N CYS A 709 -12.98 -3.71 27.96
CA CYS A 709 -11.89 -3.00 27.29
C CYS A 709 -11.76 -3.41 25.81
N LEU A 710 -11.88 -4.70 25.51
CA LEU A 710 -11.81 -5.21 24.14
C LEU A 710 -12.97 -4.68 23.28
N LEU A 711 -14.20 -4.75 23.79
CA LEU A 711 -15.38 -4.19 23.12
C LEU A 711 -15.26 -2.67 22.96
N GLY A 712 -14.74 -1.98 23.96
CA GLY A 712 -14.44 -0.54 23.88
C GLY A 712 -13.40 -0.21 22.80
N LEU A 713 -12.35 -1.02 22.68
CA LEU A 713 -11.34 -0.87 21.63
C LEU A 713 -11.94 -1.15 20.25
N ILE A 714 -12.72 -2.23 20.09
CA ILE A 714 -13.42 -2.56 18.83
C ILE A 714 -14.34 -1.41 18.42
N LEU A 715 -15.11 -0.85 19.36
CA LEU A 715 -15.96 0.31 19.10
C LEU A 715 -15.12 1.52 18.69
N PHE A 716 -14.03 1.82 19.40
CA PHE A 716 -13.14 2.93 19.08
C PHE A 716 -12.55 2.82 17.67
N VAL A 717 -11.99 1.67 17.29
CA VAL A 717 -11.43 1.48 15.94
C VAL A 717 -12.50 1.46 14.86
N SER A 718 -13.71 0.96 15.17
CA SER A 718 -14.84 0.99 14.23
C SER A 718 -15.35 2.42 14.00
N LEU A 719 -15.42 3.23 15.05
CA LEU A 719 -15.76 4.66 14.93
C LEU A 719 -14.69 5.42 14.15
N ASN A 720 -13.42 5.06 14.33
CA ASN A 720 -12.31 5.61 13.57
C ASN A 720 -12.37 5.22 12.08
N ASP A 721 -12.70 3.97 11.77
CA ASP A 721 -12.94 3.52 10.38
C ASP A 721 -14.09 4.31 9.72
N VAL A 722 -15.21 4.47 10.44
CA VAL A 722 -16.35 5.28 9.97
C VAL A 722 -15.93 6.74 9.77
N GLY A 723 -15.19 7.31 10.71
CA GLY A 723 -14.65 8.66 10.58
C GLY A 723 -13.78 8.83 9.34
N LYS A 724 -12.91 7.87 9.04
CA LYS A 724 -12.10 7.88 7.81
C LYS A 724 -12.96 7.80 6.55
N LEU A 725 -14.10 7.10 6.56
CA LEU A 725 -14.99 7.03 5.40
C LEU A 725 -15.76 8.33 5.13
N PHE A 726 -16.11 9.08 6.18
CA PHE A 726 -16.92 10.30 6.05
C PHE A 726 -16.10 11.60 6.02
N PHE A 727 -14.90 11.62 6.62
CA PHE A 727 -14.06 12.82 6.74
C PHE A 727 -12.73 12.73 5.96
N SER A 728 -12.51 11.65 5.19
CA SER A 728 -11.46 11.62 4.16
C SER A 728 -11.97 12.39 2.93
N SER A 729 -11.91 13.72 2.99
CA SER A 729 -12.05 14.61 1.84
C SER A 729 -10.68 15.09 1.41
#